data_AF-A0A9C9KAF4-F1
#
_entry.id   AF-A0A9C9KAF4-F1
#
_cell.length_a   1.000
_cell.length_b   1.000
_cell.length_c   1.000
_cell.angle_alpha   90.00
_cell.angle_beta   90.00
_cell.angle_gamma   90.00
#
_symmetry.space_group_name_H-M   'P 1'
#
loop_
_entity.id
_entity.type
_entity.pdbx_description
1 polymer ?
#
loop_
_entity_poly.entity_id
_entity_poly.type
_entity_poly.pdbx_seq_one_letter_code
_entity_poly.pdbx_strand_id
1 'polypeptide(L)'
;MVEEIKTRSGVNLLVERREIAGGVEISLRMKNRKKCILHWGLALDERTPWQIPPQPLWPEGSRAFGEGALQTPFIRHNNEGRIIIRLDQALNFSILNFALFFPKEGYWDNNRGKNYRIKIKLPARKGPSPEQVLEEELKEREVLFKDVYGLDPDSRLAVALSREDGRYQLIFLTDMAGPLLLHWGVARHRRNEWLLPPASMHSAGTEVFDGGAAETPFVLHEGLNRLILAFGEEDAPVGIPFVLRHSGTGSWIKNRGRNFYIPVAGQKEIPLSQLAEEIIRAETGNHSWTLMHRFNLCYDLIENVRNDVEGLALLFVWLRFSAIRQLVWQRNYNTKPRELTHSQDRLTLKLADVYIGEPASRELIRLMMTTLGRGGEGQRIRDEILHIMHRHHIKEVAGRFLEEWHQKLHNNATPDDIVICEAYLNFLKSDGDLELFYKTLEAGGVTKERLEGFERPIKSQPDFIPDLKEALIHDFEEYLKLLKSVHSGTDLESAINATGYLLDAEASEMLEFIWKHKDNSKTELVDLVDRITRVRRILNRLLSTEKDNVRVRDILYLDIALGGFMRVTVERNIHSRMDVNQFVELVGPVLENIRFSYDNDDFSECFREWERLKGVYSYTRDWALHAKAVLDRVGRATGVFIDHYYRLLQPRAELLGKAFEADSWAITLFSEEIVRGRPAFVLSMLLRYLDPLLRKKAK
;
A
#
# COMPACT_ATOMS: atom_id res chain seq x y z
N MET A 1 -41.52 -11.97 8.42
CA MET A 1 -40.62 -10.86 8.83
C MET A 1 -40.98 -9.62 8.02
N VAL A 2 -41.01 -8.43 8.63
CA VAL A 2 -41.27 -7.16 7.93
C VAL A 2 -40.01 -6.30 7.99
N GLU A 3 -39.54 -5.84 6.83
CA GLU A 3 -38.36 -4.99 6.67
C GLU A 3 -38.78 -3.70 5.94
N GLU A 4 -38.31 -2.54 6.39
CA GLU A 4 -38.50 -1.27 5.67
C GLU A 4 -37.23 -0.91 4.91
N ILE A 5 -37.32 -0.83 3.58
CA ILE A 5 -36.23 -0.37 2.71
C ILE A 5 -36.48 1.09 2.36
N LYS A 6 -35.62 1.98 2.89
CA LYS A 6 -35.59 3.40 2.53
C LYS A 6 -34.73 3.58 1.29
N THR A 7 -35.36 3.93 0.18
CA THR A 7 -34.66 4.14 -1.09
C THR A 7 -34.20 5.60 -1.23
N ARG A 8 -33.21 5.84 -2.09
CA ARG A 8 -32.63 7.17 -2.33
C ARG A 8 -33.59 8.11 -3.07
N SER A 9 -34.57 7.58 -3.78
CA SER A 9 -35.67 8.33 -4.40
C SER A 9 -36.70 8.89 -3.41
N GLY A 10 -36.53 8.60 -2.11
CA GLY A 10 -37.46 8.97 -1.05
C GLY A 10 -38.72 8.09 -1.03
N VAL A 11 -38.70 6.94 -1.71
CA VAL A 11 -39.75 5.93 -1.62
C VAL A 11 -39.40 4.93 -0.52
N ASN A 12 -40.31 4.73 0.43
CA ASN A 12 -40.18 3.66 1.41
C ASN A 12 -40.96 2.43 0.95
N LEU A 13 -40.28 1.30 0.88
CA LEU A 13 -40.87 0.00 0.59
C LEU A 13 -40.93 -0.82 1.88
N LEU A 14 -42.14 -1.23 2.26
CA LEU A 14 -42.33 -2.26 3.28
C LEU A 14 -42.31 -3.62 2.59
N VAL A 15 -41.32 -4.43 2.93
CA VAL A 15 -41.14 -5.78 2.42
C VAL A 15 -41.58 -6.75 3.49
N GLU A 16 -42.60 -7.54 3.20
CA GLU A 16 -43.10 -8.58 4.07
C GLU A 16 -42.82 -9.94 3.44
N ARG A 17 -42.17 -10.82 4.20
CA ARG A 17 -41.86 -12.19 3.78
C ARG A 17 -42.67 -13.16 4.61
N ARG A 18 -43.35 -14.07 3.93
CA ARG A 18 -44.17 -15.13 4.53
C ARG A 18 -43.85 -16.46 3.87
N GLU A 19 -43.54 -17.47 4.69
CA GLU A 19 -43.45 -18.85 4.21
C GLU A 19 -44.84 -19.36 3.87
N ILE A 20 -44.95 -20.00 2.70
CA ILE A 20 -46.18 -20.62 2.20
C ILE A 20 -45.89 -22.10 1.90
N ALA A 21 -46.93 -22.93 1.80
CA ALA A 21 -46.73 -24.33 1.44
C ALA A 21 -46.01 -24.43 0.08
N GLY A 22 -44.79 -24.97 0.08
CA GLY A 22 -43.94 -25.12 -1.11
C GLY A 22 -43.10 -23.91 -1.50
N GLY A 23 -42.99 -22.85 -0.69
CA GLY A 23 -42.20 -21.69 -1.09
C GLY A 23 -42.24 -20.47 -0.16
N VAL A 24 -41.86 -19.33 -0.71
CA VAL A 24 -41.88 -18.03 -0.03
C VAL A 24 -42.66 -17.00 -0.82
N GLU A 25 -43.51 -16.26 -0.14
CA GLU A 25 -44.20 -15.08 -0.66
C GLU A 25 -43.49 -13.81 -0.17
N ILE A 26 -43.09 -12.96 -1.12
CA ILE A 26 -42.50 -11.64 -0.87
C ILE A 26 -43.52 -10.59 -1.31
N SER A 27 -44.05 -9.84 -0.36
CA SER A 27 -44.99 -8.74 -0.60
C SER A 27 -44.28 -7.40 -0.42
N LEU A 28 -44.11 -6.66 -1.52
CA LEU A 28 -43.59 -5.29 -1.49
C LEU A 28 -44.76 -4.30 -1.48
N ARG A 29 -44.81 -3.45 -0.45
CA ARG A 29 -45.80 -2.39 -0.29
C ARG A 29 -45.13 -1.01 -0.34
N MET A 30 -45.62 -0.16 -1.21
CA MET A 30 -45.16 1.20 -1.42
C MET A 30 -46.17 2.20 -0.85
N LYS A 31 -45.75 2.99 0.14
CA LYS A 31 -46.59 4.00 0.79
C LYS A 31 -46.76 5.30 0.00
N ASN A 32 -45.86 5.59 -0.94
CA ASN A 32 -45.84 6.86 -1.69
C ASN A 32 -46.72 6.80 -2.96
N ARG A 33 -47.30 7.92 -3.39
CA ARG A 33 -48.20 8.02 -4.58
C ARG A 33 -47.47 8.09 -5.93
N LYS A 34 -46.14 8.09 -5.95
CA LYS A 34 -45.34 8.15 -7.19
C LYS A 34 -45.62 6.91 -8.06
N LYS A 35 -45.80 7.10 -9.37
CA LYS A 35 -45.87 5.98 -10.32
C LYS A 35 -44.45 5.43 -10.48
N CYS A 36 -44.25 4.16 -10.13
CA CYS A 36 -42.95 3.51 -10.13
C CYS A 36 -43.08 2.07 -10.65
N ILE A 37 -42.02 1.56 -11.26
CA ILE A 37 -41.88 0.20 -11.75
C ILE A 37 -40.74 -0.47 -10.99
N LEU A 38 -40.96 -1.68 -10.49
CA LEU A 38 -39.93 -2.52 -9.91
C LEU A 38 -39.16 -3.20 -11.03
N HIS A 39 -37.87 -2.90 -11.16
CA HIS A 39 -36.97 -3.60 -12.07
C HIS A 39 -36.13 -4.59 -11.27
N TRP A 40 -36.33 -5.89 -11.45
CA TRP A 40 -35.83 -6.89 -10.52
C TRP A 40 -35.43 -8.22 -11.18
N GLY A 41 -34.65 -9.01 -10.46
CA GLY A 41 -34.22 -10.34 -10.83
C GLY A 41 -33.75 -11.12 -9.61
N LEU A 42 -33.59 -12.43 -9.76
CA LEU A 42 -33.16 -13.33 -8.70
C LEU A 42 -31.68 -13.69 -8.84
N ALA A 43 -30.97 -13.81 -7.73
CA ALA A 43 -29.57 -14.21 -7.69
C ALA A 43 -29.38 -15.33 -6.66
N LEU A 44 -28.43 -16.23 -6.93
CA LEU A 44 -28.07 -17.31 -6.02
C LEU A 44 -27.40 -16.75 -4.76
N ASP A 45 -26.55 -15.74 -4.94
CA ASP A 45 -25.82 -15.01 -3.90
C ASP A 45 -25.54 -13.54 -4.32
N GLU A 46 -24.77 -12.80 -3.49
CA GLU A 46 -24.48 -11.37 -3.70
C GLU A 46 -23.52 -11.05 -4.86
N ARG A 47 -22.83 -12.07 -5.39
CA ARG A 47 -21.83 -11.97 -6.46
C ARG A 47 -22.35 -12.49 -7.80
N THR A 48 -23.36 -13.36 -7.78
CA THR A 48 -24.01 -13.83 -9.02
C THR A 48 -24.82 -12.72 -9.69
N PRO A 49 -24.74 -12.58 -11.03
CA PRO A 49 -25.66 -11.74 -11.78
C PRO A 49 -27.10 -12.15 -11.50
N TRP A 50 -27.99 -11.17 -11.34
CA TRP A 50 -29.42 -11.45 -11.28
C TRP A 50 -29.94 -11.98 -12.63
N GLN A 51 -30.93 -12.85 -12.57
CA GLN A 51 -31.57 -13.45 -13.73
C GLN A 51 -33.09 -13.42 -13.60
N ILE A 52 -33.77 -13.51 -14.75
CA ILE A 52 -35.22 -13.53 -14.82
C ILE A 52 -35.73 -14.87 -14.26
N PRO A 53 -36.67 -14.87 -13.30
CA PRO A 53 -37.30 -16.12 -12.84
C PRO A 53 -38.10 -16.78 -13.96
N PRO A 54 -38.40 -18.09 -13.89
CA PRO A 54 -39.28 -18.76 -14.84
C PRO A 54 -40.62 -18.01 -15.03
N GLN A 55 -41.09 -17.94 -16.28
CA GLN A 55 -42.30 -17.18 -16.66
C GLN A 55 -43.56 -17.48 -15.83
N PRO A 56 -43.83 -18.73 -15.39
CA PRO A 56 -44.99 -19.03 -14.53
C PRO A 56 -44.98 -18.31 -13.18
N LEU A 57 -43.84 -17.78 -12.73
CA LEU A 57 -43.66 -17.10 -11.45
C LEU A 57 -43.73 -15.57 -11.58
N TRP A 58 -43.97 -15.05 -12.78
CA TRP A 58 -44.01 -13.62 -13.01
C TRP A 58 -45.29 -13.03 -12.40
N PRO A 59 -45.18 -11.99 -11.56
CA PRO A 59 -46.34 -11.26 -11.09
C PRO A 59 -47.13 -10.66 -12.25
N GLU A 60 -48.43 -10.44 -12.06
CA GLU A 60 -49.31 -9.87 -13.07
C GLU A 60 -48.78 -8.51 -13.59
N GLY A 61 -48.87 -8.30 -14.91
CA GLY A 61 -48.39 -7.09 -15.57
C GLY A 61 -46.87 -6.99 -15.76
N SER A 62 -46.12 -8.02 -15.38
CA SER A 62 -44.67 -8.06 -15.56
C SER A 62 -44.26 -8.23 -17.03
N ARG A 63 -43.16 -7.58 -17.42
CA ARG A 63 -42.55 -7.70 -18.76
C ARG A 63 -41.05 -7.88 -18.65
N ALA A 64 -40.48 -8.73 -19.50
CA ALA A 64 -39.03 -8.86 -19.60
C ALA A 64 -38.40 -7.54 -20.08
N PHE A 65 -37.26 -7.17 -19.51
CA PHE A 65 -36.48 -6.02 -19.90
C PHE A 65 -35.04 -6.47 -20.19
N GLY A 66 -34.75 -6.68 -21.48
CA GLY A 66 -33.54 -7.38 -21.92
C GLY A 66 -33.53 -8.84 -21.47
N GLU A 67 -32.33 -9.43 -21.39
CA GLU A 67 -32.13 -10.84 -21.01
C GLU A 67 -31.95 -11.05 -19.49
N GLY A 68 -31.77 -9.96 -18.72
CA GLY A 68 -31.30 -10.04 -17.32
C GLY A 68 -32.31 -9.70 -16.22
N ALA A 69 -33.44 -9.06 -16.53
CA ALA A 69 -34.36 -8.58 -15.49
C ALA A 69 -35.83 -8.43 -15.94
N LEU A 70 -36.71 -8.39 -14.95
CA LEU A 70 -38.15 -8.23 -15.11
C LEU A 70 -38.59 -6.84 -14.64
N GLN A 71 -39.52 -6.22 -15.36
CA GLN A 71 -40.18 -4.99 -14.95
C GLN A 71 -41.62 -5.28 -14.52
N THR A 72 -41.93 -5.01 -13.26
CA THR A 72 -43.26 -5.26 -12.66
C THR A 72 -43.85 -3.95 -12.14
N PRO A 73 -45.04 -3.54 -12.61
CA PRO A 73 -45.71 -2.35 -12.11
C PRO A 73 -46.32 -2.61 -10.72
N PHE A 74 -46.31 -1.60 -9.86
CA PHE A 74 -47.07 -1.66 -8.60
C PHE A 74 -48.57 -1.53 -8.87
N ILE A 75 -49.35 -2.53 -8.46
CA ILE A 75 -50.82 -2.52 -8.58
C ILE A 75 -51.39 -1.76 -7.37
N ARG A 76 -52.33 -0.85 -7.60
CA ARG A 76 -52.93 -0.06 -6.53
C ARG A 76 -53.95 -0.88 -5.73
N HIS A 77 -53.77 -0.91 -4.41
CA HIS A 77 -54.70 -1.53 -3.48
C HIS A 77 -54.77 -0.67 -2.20
N ASN A 78 -55.96 -0.22 -1.80
CA ASN A 78 -56.18 0.59 -0.58
C ASN A 78 -55.22 1.78 -0.41
N ASN A 79 -55.05 2.60 -1.45
CA ASN A 79 -54.14 3.77 -1.48
C ASN A 79 -52.62 3.46 -1.41
N GLU A 80 -52.20 2.20 -1.41
CA GLU A 80 -50.79 1.77 -1.50
C GLU A 80 -50.52 1.05 -2.84
N GLY A 81 -49.29 1.10 -3.32
CA GLY A 81 -48.84 0.25 -4.43
C GLY A 81 -48.36 -1.09 -3.89
N ARG A 82 -48.80 -2.21 -4.47
CA ARG A 82 -48.40 -3.56 -4.02
C ARG A 82 -47.90 -4.42 -5.18
N ILE A 83 -46.86 -5.20 -4.90
CA ILE A 83 -46.39 -6.32 -5.73
C ILE A 83 -46.28 -7.55 -4.83
N ILE A 84 -46.78 -8.69 -5.31
CA ILE A 84 -46.66 -9.98 -4.63
C ILE A 84 -45.85 -10.89 -5.54
N ILE A 85 -44.76 -11.43 -5.02
CA ILE A 85 -43.86 -12.35 -5.72
C ILE A 85 -43.90 -13.67 -4.96
N ARG A 86 -44.24 -14.76 -5.65
CA ARG A 86 -44.26 -16.12 -5.08
C ARG A 86 -43.16 -16.93 -5.72
N LEU A 87 -42.27 -17.46 -4.89
CA LEU A 87 -41.12 -18.24 -5.33
C LEU A 87 -41.22 -19.65 -4.75
N ASP A 88 -40.98 -20.64 -5.60
CA ASP A 88 -40.92 -22.05 -5.21
C ASP A 88 -39.64 -22.33 -4.39
N GLN A 89 -39.75 -23.13 -3.34
CA GLN A 89 -38.63 -23.58 -2.52
C GLN A 89 -37.59 -24.38 -3.31
N ALA A 90 -37.99 -25.05 -4.39
CA ALA A 90 -37.10 -25.81 -5.28
C ALA A 90 -36.12 -24.89 -6.05
N LEU A 91 -36.39 -23.59 -6.12
CA LEU A 91 -35.49 -22.63 -6.77
C LEU A 91 -34.38 -22.21 -5.80
N ASN A 92 -33.13 -22.38 -6.22
CA ASN A 92 -31.97 -22.15 -5.35
C ASN A 92 -31.54 -20.67 -5.21
N PHE A 93 -32.47 -19.70 -5.31
CA PHE A 93 -32.14 -18.28 -5.17
C PHE A 93 -32.16 -17.84 -3.71
N SER A 94 -31.16 -17.04 -3.33
CA SER A 94 -31.05 -16.50 -1.97
C SER A 94 -31.31 -15.00 -1.91
N ILE A 95 -31.33 -14.31 -3.05
CA ILE A 95 -31.46 -12.85 -3.11
C ILE A 95 -32.37 -12.41 -4.25
N LEU A 96 -33.25 -11.45 -3.97
CA LEU A 96 -33.95 -10.67 -4.98
C LEU A 96 -33.27 -9.29 -5.07
N ASN A 97 -32.63 -9.03 -6.21
CA ASN A 97 -32.05 -7.73 -6.52
C ASN A 97 -33.10 -6.86 -7.21
N PHE A 98 -33.18 -5.56 -6.87
CA PHE A 98 -34.10 -4.63 -7.52
C PHE A 98 -33.56 -3.20 -7.64
N ALA A 99 -34.04 -2.49 -8.65
CA ALA A 99 -33.97 -1.04 -8.80
C ALA A 99 -35.38 -0.49 -9.04
N LEU A 100 -35.57 0.81 -8.82
CA LEU A 100 -36.83 1.49 -9.08
C LEU A 100 -36.71 2.37 -10.32
N PHE A 101 -37.66 2.25 -11.24
CA PHE A 101 -37.76 3.11 -12.42
C PHE A 101 -39.00 4.00 -12.34
N PHE A 102 -38.81 5.30 -12.56
CA PHE A 102 -39.85 6.32 -12.50
C PHE A 102 -40.18 6.80 -13.92
N PRO A 103 -41.18 6.20 -14.60
CA PRO A 103 -41.39 6.42 -16.03
C PRO A 103 -41.89 7.82 -16.40
N LYS A 104 -42.50 8.56 -15.47
CA LYS A 104 -42.94 9.95 -15.73
C LYS A 104 -41.75 10.91 -15.72
N GLU A 105 -40.81 10.68 -14.81
CA GLU A 105 -39.65 11.53 -14.57
C GLU A 105 -38.40 11.06 -15.35
N GLY A 106 -38.43 9.86 -15.92
CA GLY A 106 -37.37 9.33 -16.79
C GLY A 106 -36.07 8.94 -16.09
N TYR A 107 -36.09 8.70 -14.76
CA TYR A 107 -34.88 8.36 -14.00
C TYR A 107 -34.98 7.04 -13.23
N TRP A 108 -33.80 6.55 -12.84
CA TRP A 108 -33.60 5.30 -12.11
C TRP A 108 -33.07 5.57 -10.69
N ASP A 109 -33.59 4.82 -9.73
CA ASP A 109 -33.00 4.66 -8.41
C ASP A 109 -32.43 3.24 -8.28
N ASN A 110 -31.14 3.13 -8.57
CA ASN A 110 -30.36 1.90 -8.50
C ASN A 110 -29.31 1.94 -7.37
N ASN A 111 -29.52 2.77 -6.35
CA ASN A 111 -28.60 2.90 -5.21
C ASN A 111 -27.13 3.19 -5.61
N ARG A 112 -26.90 4.15 -6.52
CA ARG A 112 -25.56 4.47 -7.09
C ARG A 112 -24.87 3.25 -7.74
N GLY A 113 -25.63 2.48 -8.52
CA GLY A 113 -25.14 1.29 -9.22
C GLY A 113 -25.01 0.02 -8.35
N LYS A 114 -25.37 0.07 -7.06
CA LYS A 114 -25.32 -1.10 -6.16
C LYS A 114 -26.62 -1.92 -6.13
N ASN A 115 -27.72 -1.36 -6.62
CA ASN A 115 -29.09 -1.87 -6.49
C ASN A 115 -29.53 -2.04 -5.02
N TYR A 116 -30.80 -2.41 -4.82
CA TYR A 116 -31.38 -2.82 -3.55
C TYR A 116 -31.55 -4.34 -3.52
N ARG A 117 -31.58 -4.93 -2.33
CA ARG A 117 -31.57 -6.39 -2.15
C ARG A 117 -32.56 -6.82 -1.08
N ILE A 118 -33.21 -7.96 -1.33
CA ILE A 118 -34.10 -8.64 -0.39
C ILE A 118 -33.56 -10.06 -0.21
N LYS A 119 -33.11 -10.43 0.99
CA LYS A 119 -32.64 -11.80 1.28
C LYS A 119 -33.84 -12.77 1.34
N ILE A 120 -33.83 -13.80 0.51
CA ILE A 120 -34.92 -14.78 0.37
C ILE A 120 -34.77 -15.88 1.42
N LYS A 121 -33.54 -16.39 1.64
CA LYS A 121 -33.20 -17.36 2.69
C LYS A 121 -32.42 -16.65 3.81
N LEU A 122 -32.83 -16.83 5.06
CA LEU A 122 -32.00 -16.48 6.23
C LEU A 122 -31.11 -17.70 6.55
N PRO A 123 -29.80 -17.57 6.80
CA PRO A 123 -29.00 -18.70 7.20
C PRO A 123 -29.44 -19.15 8.59
N ALA A 124 -30.08 -20.31 8.66
CA ALA A 124 -30.18 -21.06 9.91
C ALA A 124 -28.83 -21.76 10.13
N ARG A 125 -28.08 -21.40 11.17
CA ARG A 125 -27.05 -22.30 11.72
C ARG A 125 -27.40 -22.68 13.15
N LYS A 126 -27.89 -23.90 13.30
CA LYS A 126 -27.88 -24.65 14.56
C LYS A 126 -26.85 -25.77 14.38
N GLY A 127 -25.59 -25.49 14.72
CA GLY A 127 -24.47 -26.43 14.66
C GLY A 127 -23.19 -25.75 15.19
N PRO A 128 -22.20 -26.52 15.68
CA PRO A 128 -20.91 -25.98 16.10
C PRO A 128 -20.16 -25.38 14.91
N SER A 129 -19.38 -24.32 15.13
CA SER A 129 -18.62 -23.68 14.06
C SER A 129 -17.38 -24.52 13.67
N PRO A 130 -16.86 -24.39 12.43
CA PRO A 130 -15.67 -25.13 12.00
C PRO A 130 -14.47 -25.00 12.95
N GLU A 131 -14.29 -23.82 13.55
CA GLU A 131 -13.21 -23.54 14.50
C GLU A 131 -13.39 -24.29 15.81
N GLN A 132 -14.62 -24.40 16.30
CA GLN A 132 -14.95 -25.09 17.55
C GLN A 132 -14.67 -26.60 17.43
N VAL A 133 -15.14 -27.21 16.34
CA VAL A 133 -14.89 -28.62 16.05
C VAL A 133 -13.38 -28.88 15.88
N LEU A 134 -12.69 -28.00 15.16
CA LEU A 134 -11.24 -28.11 14.97
C LEU A 134 -10.47 -27.99 16.30
N GLU A 135 -10.87 -27.09 17.20
CA GLU A 135 -10.24 -26.95 18.52
C GLU A 135 -10.37 -28.23 19.36
N GLU A 136 -11.52 -28.88 19.30
CA GLU A 136 -11.76 -30.13 20.01
C GLU A 136 -10.93 -31.28 19.44
N GLU A 137 -10.83 -31.40 18.10
CA GLU A 137 -10.02 -32.44 17.43
C GLU A 137 -8.51 -32.30 17.67
N LEU A 138 -8.03 -31.07 17.94
CA LEU A 138 -6.61 -30.79 18.13
C LEU A 138 -6.14 -30.89 19.59
N LYS A 139 -7.04 -31.16 20.55
CA LYS A 139 -6.65 -31.35 21.95
C LYS A 139 -5.56 -32.42 22.05
N GLU A 140 -4.48 -32.09 22.74
CA GLU A 140 -3.33 -32.98 23.00
C GLU A 140 -2.44 -33.31 21.78
N ARG A 141 -2.56 -32.59 20.66
CA ARG A 141 -1.70 -32.77 19.47
C ARG A 141 -0.64 -31.68 19.32
N GLU A 142 0.51 -32.01 18.71
CA GLU A 142 1.50 -31.01 18.28
C GLU A 142 0.96 -30.27 17.04
N VAL A 143 0.46 -29.05 17.23
CA VAL A 143 -0.07 -28.22 16.14
C VAL A 143 1.06 -27.38 15.53
N LEU A 144 1.31 -27.57 14.24
CA LEU A 144 2.34 -26.85 13.49
C LEU A 144 1.79 -25.60 12.77
N PHE A 145 0.52 -25.65 12.36
CA PHE A 145 -0.16 -24.55 11.71
C PHE A 145 -1.65 -24.61 12.01
N LYS A 146 -2.29 -23.46 12.19
CA LYS A 146 -3.75 -23.34 12.34
C LYS A 146 -4.21 -21.97 11.87
N ASP A 147 -5.27 -21.94 11.07
CA ASP A 147 -5.85 -20.69 10.58
C ASP A 147 -7.33 -20.85 10.27
N VAL A 148 -8.04 -19.73 10.18
CA VAL A 148 -9.48 -19.66 9.92
C VAL A 148 -9.74 -18.58 8.88
N TYR A 149 -10.17 -19.01 7.69
CA TYR A 149 -10.42 -18.14 6.56
C TYR A 149 -11.91 -17.86 6.37
N GLY A 150 -12.27 -16.61 6.10
CA GLY A 150 -13.59 -16.28 5.56
C GLY A 150 -13.65 -16.64 4.07
N LEU A 151 -14.55 -17.53 3.69
CA LEU A 151 -14.75 -17.93 2.29
C LEU A 151 -15.74 -16.98 1.59
N ASP A 152 -16.85 -16.70 2.28
CA ASP A 152 -17.89 -15.74 1.90
C ASP A 152 -18.40 -15.04 3.19
N PRO A 153 -19.34 -14.07 3.12
CA PRO A 153 -19.83 -13.36 4.31
C PRO A 153 -20.42 -14.26 5.40
N ASP A 154 -20.92 -15.43 5.02
CA ASP A 154 -21.66 -16.34 5.89
C ASP A 154 -20.90 -17.65 6.16
N SER A 155 -19.77 -17.92 5.48
CA SER A 155 -19.04 -19.21 5.56
C SER A 155 -17.55 -19.06 5.84
N ARG A 156 -17.02 -20.02 6.59
CA ARG A 156 -15.63 -20.06 7.05
C ARG A 156 -14.98 -21.41 6.75
N LEU A 157 -13.66 -21.41 6.64
CA LEU A 157 -12.81 -22.57 6.49
C LEU A 157 -11.78 -22.55 7.61
N ALA A 158 -11.87 -23.51 8.53
CA ALA A 158 -10.85 -23.77 9.54
C ALA A 158 -9.88 -24.83 9.01
N VAL A 159 -8.58 -24.58 9.16
CA VAL A 159 -7.51 -25.45 8.69
C VAL A 159 -6.50 -25.65 9.80
N ALA A 160 -6.03 -26.88 10.01
CA ALA A 160 -4.89 -27.13 10.88
C ALA A 160 -3.99 -28.25 10.39
N LEU A 161 -2.69 -28.03 10.54
CA LEU A 161 -1.65 -29.03 10.38
C LEU A 161 -1.15 -29.45 11.76
N SER A 162 -1.19 -30.75 12.02
CA SER A 162 -0.65 -31.36 13.23
C SER A 162 0.38 -32.42 12.87
N ARG A 163 1.25 -32.75 13.83
CA ARG A 163 2.25 -33.80 13.70
C ARG A 163 2.14 -34.78 14.86
N GLU A 164 2.21 -36.06 14.55
CA GLU A 164 2.19 -37.15 15.53
C GLU A 164 3.07 -38.29 14.98
N ASP A 165 4.04 -38.76 15.77
CA ASP A 165 4.95 -39.86 15.41
C ASP A 165 5.59 -39.75 14.00
N GLY A 166 6.05 -38.55 13.62
CA GLY A 166 6.70 -38.31 12.33
C GLY A 166 5.73 -38.30 11.12
N ARG A 167 4.42 -38.29 11.37
CA ARG A 167 3.38 -38.16 10.34
C ARG A 167 2.66 -36.83 10.49
N TYR A 168 2.44 -36.18 9.36
CA TYR A 168 1.66 -34.97 9.27
C TYR A 168 0.20 -35.30 9.00
N GLN A 169 -0.70 -34.60 9.70
CA GLN A 169 -2.13 -34.63 9.44
C GLN A 169 -2.65 -33.22 9.24
N LEU A 170 -3.23 -32.98 8.07
CA LEU A 170 -3.81 -31.72 7.66
C LEU A 170 -5.32 -31.84 7.57
N ILE A 171 -6.03 -31.05 8.38
CA ILE A 171 -7.49 -31.09 8.51
C ILE A 171 -8.08 -29.80 7.95
N PHE A 172 -9.11 -29.92 7.13
CA PHE A 172 -9.94 -28.84 6.63
C PHE A 172 -11.39 -29.05 7.09
N LEU A 173 -11.98 -28.02 7.68
CA LEU A 173 -13.38 -27.99 8.10
C LEU A 173 -14.03 -26.71 7.58
N THR A 174 -15.16 -26.83 6.89
CA THR A 174 -15.92 -25.66 6.42
C THR A 174 -17.42 -25.86 6.56
N ASP A 175 -18.10 -24.77 6.85
CA ASP A 175 -19.55 -24.69 6.95
C ASP A 175 -20.21 -24.18 5.65
N MET A 176 -19.40 -24.04 4.58
CA MET A 176 -19.87 -23.73 3.24
C MET A 176 -20.63 -24.93 2.65
N ALA A 177 -21.81 -24.67 2.10
CA ALA A 177 -22.67 -25.69 1.54
C ALA A 177 -22.19 -26.21 0.17
N GLY A 178 -22.60 -27.43 -0.16
CA GLY A 178 -22.44 -28.03 -1.48
C GLY A 178 -21.23 -28.97 -1.59
N PRO A 179 -21.12 -29.70 -2.71
CA PRO A 179 -20.00 -30.61 -2.96
C PRO A 179 -18.74 -29.81 -3.31
N LEU A 180 -17.83 -29.72 -2.35
CA LEU A 180 -16.57 -28.99 -2.46
C LEU A 180 -15.43 -29.92 -2.85
N LEU A 181 -14.53 -29.42 -3.68
CA LEU A 181 -13.25 -30.03 -4.01
C LEU A 181 -12.13 -29.12 -3.48
N LEU A 182 -11.11 -29.72 -2.87
CA LEU A 182 -9.82 -29.10 -2.64
C LEU A 182 -9.00 -29.29 -3.92
N HIS A 183 -8.65 -28.20 -4.60
CA HIS A 183 -7.70 -28.22 -5.71
C HIS A 183 -6.35 -27.73 -5.20
N TRP A 184 -5.35 -28.62 -5.16
CA TRP A 184 -4.11 -28.39 -4.42
C TRP A 184 -2.87 -28.93 -5.13
N GLY A 185 -1.73 -28.41 -4.70
CA GLY A 185 -0.40 -28.83 -5.13
C GLY A 185 0.56 -28.88 -3.95
N VAL A 186 1.83 -29.14 -4.25
CA VAL A 186 2.94 -29.05 -3.28
C VAL A 186 4.00 -28.07 -3.75
N ALA A 187 4.53 -27.30 -2.80
CA ALA A 187 5.73 -26.49 -2.96
C ALA A 187 6.90 -27.21 -2.31
N ARG A 188 7.98 -27.51 -3.04
CA ARG A 188 9.18 -28.18 -2.52
C ARG A 188 10.31 -27.18 -2.24
N HIS A 189 10.36 -26.07 -2.99
CA HIS A 189 11.45 -25.10 -2.89
C HIS A 189 10.97 -23.65 -2.77
N ARG A 190 9.86 -23.28 -3.42
CA ARG A 190 9.36 -21.88 -3.45
C ARG A 190 7.88 -21.84 -3.09
N ARG A 191 7.45 -20.82 -2.35
CA ARG A 191 6.04 -20.65 -1.93
C ARG A 191 5.03 -20.64 -3.09
N ASN A 192 5.43 -20.10 -4.25
CA ASN A 192 4.57 -20.01 -5.44
C ASN A 192 4.62 -21.24 -6.35
N GLU A 193 5.42 -22.25 -5.98
CA GLU A 193 5.53 -23.48 -6.73
C GLU A 193 4.26 -24.33 -6.54
N TRP A 194 3.76 -24.90 -7.65
CA TRP A 194 2.59 -25.77 -7.65
C TRP A 194 2.93 -27.06 -8.41
N LEU A 195 3.45 -28.05 -7.69
CA LEU A 195 3.74 -29.37 -8.24
C LEU A 195 2.63 -30.34 -7.89
N LEU A 196 2.50 -31.41 -8.69
CA LEU A 196 1.60 -32.50 -8.40
C LEU A 196 2.00 -33.17 -7.08
N PRO A 197 1.10 -33.29 -6.08
CA PRO A 197 1.40 -34.01 -4.85
C PRO A 197 1.69 -35.48 -5.15
N PRO A 198 2.69 -36.11 -4.50
CA PRO A 198 2.96 -37.53 -4.66
C PRO A 198 1.76 -38.37 -4.22
N ALA A 199 1.61 -39.56 -4.82
CA ALA A 199 0.48 -40.45 -4.57
C ALA A 199 0.35 -40.88 -3.09
N SER A 200 1.44 -40.84 -2.32
CA SER A 200 1.46 -41.08 -0.88
C SER A 200 0.69 -40.03 -0.06
N MET A 201 0.47 -38.83 -0.61
CA MET A 201 -0.31 -37.76 0.03
C MET A 201 -1.78 -37.76 -0.40
N HIS A 202 -2.18 -38.59 -1.37
CA HIS A 202 -3.54 -38.64 -1.89
C HIS A 202 -4.47 -39.32 -0.89
N SER A 203 -5.62 -38.71 -0.62
CA SER A 203 -6.69 -39.35 0.17
C SER A 203 -7.79 -39.90 -0.74
N ALA A 204 -8.78 -40.57 -0.16
CA ALA A 204 -9.83 -41.24 -0.91
C ALA A 204 -10.57 -40.27 -1.87
N GLY A 205 -10.70 -40.66 -3.13
CA GLY A 205 -11.35 -39.85 -4.17
C GLY A 205 -10.47 -38.75 -4.77
N THR A 206 -9.17 -38.72 -4.45
CA THR A 206 -8.24 -37.78 -5.10
C THR A 206 -8.03 -38.13 -6.56
N GLU A 207 -8.22 -37.15 -7.45
CA GLU A 207 -7.96 -37.26 -8.89
C GLU A 207 -6.87 -36.29 -9.33
N VAL A 208 -6.06 -36.69 -10.31
CA VAL A 208 -5.05 -35.80 -10.91
C VAL A 208 -5.73 -34.87 -11.91
N PHE A 209 -5.60 -33.56 -11.69
CA PHE A 209 -6.17 -32.52 -12.54
C PHE A 209 -5.08 -31.85 -13.37
N ASP A 210 -5.26 -31.85 -14.69
CA ASP A 210 -4.41 -31.17 -15.70
C ASP A 210 -2.90 -31.48 -15.56
N GLY A 211 -2.57 -32.67 -15.05
CA GLY A 211 -1.19 -33.15 -14.88
C GLY A 211 -0.33 -32.44 -13.83
N GLY A 212 -0.80 -31.31 -13.26
CA GLY A 212 -0.02 -30.45 -12.35
C GLY A 212 -0.63 -30.28 -10.96
N ALA A 213 -1.86 -30.71 -10.72
CA ALA A 213 -2.57 -30.53 -9.45
C ALA A 213 -3.39 -31.78 -9.08
N ALA A 214 -3.80 -31.86 -7.82
CA ALA A 214 -4.74 -32.86 -7.34
C ALA A 214 -6.07 -32.22 -6.95
N GLU A 215 -7.18 -32.89 -7.24
CA GLU A 215 -8.51 -32.54 -6.73
C GLU A 215 -8.99 -33.61 -5.75
N THR A 216 -9.28 -33.21 -4.52
CA THR A 216 -9.71 -34.11 -3.44
C THR A 216 -11.08 -33.67 -2.91
N PRO A 217 -12.09 -34.56 -2.85
CA PRO A 217 -13.43 -34.19 -2.40
C PRO A 217 -13.54 -34.02 -0.88
N PHE A 218 -14.33 -33.04 -0.46
CA PHE A 218 -14.78 -32.95 0.93
C PHE A 218 -15.92 -33.95 1.19
N VAL A 219 -15.99 -34.45 2.41
CA VAL A 219 -17.04 -35.35 2.89
C VAL A 219 -17.85 -34.65 3.99
N LEU A 220 -19.16 -34.77 3.94
CA LEU A 220 -20.04 -34.21 4.97
C LEU A 220 -19.88 -35.02 6.27
N HIS A 221 -19.49 -34.33 7.34
CA HIS A 221 -19.30 -34.89 8.68
C HIS A 221 -19.90 -33.93 9.72
N GLU A 222 -20.88 -34.40 10.50
CA GLU A 222 -21.52 -33.63 11.58
C GLU A 222 -22.03 -32.22 11.18
N GLY A 223 -22.53 -32.11 9.95
CA GLY A 223 -23.05 -30.85 9.41
C GLY A 223 -22.00 -29.89 8.84
N LEU A 224 -20.73 -30.29 8.82
CA LEU A 224 -19.62 -29.57 8.19
C LEU A 224 -19.03 -30.37 7.02
N ASN A 225 -18.51 -29.68 6.03
CA ASN A 225 -17.69 -30.30 4.98
C ASN A 225 -16.26 -30.48 5.52
N ARG A 226 -15.79 -31.72 5.53
CA ARG A 226 -14.52 -32.14 6.14
C ARG A 226 -13.60 -32.83 5.14
N LEU A 227 -12.30 -32.57 5.25
CA LEU A 227 -11.26 -33.24 4.47
C LEU A 227 -10.01 -33.42 5.34
N ILE A 228 -9.42 -34.62 5.30
CA ILE A 228 -8.10 -34.89 5.91
C ILE A 228 -7.11 -35.30 4.81
N LEU A 229 -5.92 -34.70 4.81
CA LEU A 229 -4.74 -35.21 4.12
C LEU A 229 -3.72 -35.70 5.16
N ALA A 230 -3.06 -36.81 4.90
CA ALA A 230 -2.03 -37.36 5.78
C ALA A 230 -0.82 -37.81 4.97
N PHE A 231 0.38 -37.54 5.47
CA PHE A 231 1.62 -37.85 4.76
C PHE A 231 2.82 -37.98 5.72
N GLY A 232 3.85 -38.71 5.30
CA GLY A 232 5.07 -38.91 6.08
C GLY A 232 6.08 -37.78 5.89
N GLU A 233 7.06 -37.70 6.78
CA GLU A 233 8.13 -36.69 6.74
C GLU A 233 8.96 -36.73 5.44
N GLU A 234 9.20 -37.90 4.86
CA GLU A 234 9.94 -38.05 3.59
C GLU A 234 9.27 -37.33 2.42
N ASP A 235 7.94 -37.26 2.44
CA ASP A 235 7.14 -36.61 1.40
C ASP A 235 6.71 -35.18 1.78
N ALA A 236 7.11 -34.68 2.96
CA ALA A 236 6.68 -33.39 3.44
C ALA A 236 7.17 -32.25 2.52
N PRO A 237 6.27 -31.43 1.96
CA PRO A 237 6.65 -30.24 1.21
C PRO A 237 7.06 -29.09 2.15
N VAL A 238 7.61 -28.01 1.58
CA VAL A 238 7.76 -26.74 2.34
C VAL A 238 6.40 -26.07 2.55
N GLY A 239 5.45 -26.31 1.64
CA GLY A 239 4.05 -26.00 1.88
C GLY A 239 3.08 -26.51 0.81
N ILE A 240 1.80 -26.26 1.06
CA ILE A 240 0.69 -26.76 0.27
C ILE A 240 -0.13 -25.56 -0.22
N PRO A 241 0.04 -25.10 -1.47
CA PRO A 241 -0.87 -24.15 -2.09
C PRO A 241 -2.18 -24.84 -2.48
N PHE A 242 -3.31 -24.16 -2.28
CA PHE A 242 -4.62 -24.70 -2.62
C PHE A 242 -5.67 -23.63 -2.95
N VAL A 243 -6.75 -24.05 -3.61
CA VAL A 243 -8.01 -23.31 -3.77
C VAL A 243 -9.18 -24.28 -3.59
N LEU A 244 -10.37 -23.76 -3.27
CA LEU A 244 -11.57 -24.61 -3.25
C LEU A 244 -12.33 -24.44 -4.57
N ARG A 245 -12.94 -25.51 -5.04
CA ARG A 245 -13.80 -25.51 -6.23
C ARG A 245 -15.15 -26.12 -5.87
N HIS A 246 -16.22 -25.40 -6.17
CA HIS A 246 -17.56 -25.94 -5.99
C HIS A 246 -17.91 -26.79 -7.22
N SER A 247 -17.98 -28.11 -7.05
CA SER A 247 -18.11 -29.04 -8.19
C SER A 247 -19.41 -28.87 -8.98
N GLY A 248 -20.50 -28.46 -8.31
CA GLY A 248 -21.79 -28.24 -8.97
C GLY A 248 -21.88 -26.97 -9.84
N THR A 249 -21.02 -25.97 -9.60
CA THR A 249 -21.05 -24.67 -10.32
C THR A 249 -19.77 -24.39 -11.09
N GLY A 250 -18.69 -25.14 -10.83
CA GLY A 250 -17.36 -24.89 -11.36
C GLY A 250 -16.67 -23.64 -10.79
N SER A 251 -17.26 -22.99 -9.79
CA SER A 251 -16.73 -21.73 -9.25
C SER A 251 -15.52 -21.95 -8.34
N TRP A 252 -14.49 -21.13 -8.54
CA TRP A 252 -13.27 -21.12 -7.74
C TRP A 252 -13.39 -20.17 -6.54
N ILE A 253 -13.00 -20.65 -5.36
CA ILE A 253 -12.98 -19.89 -4.12
C ILE A 253 -11.52 -19.69 -3.71
N LYS A 254 -11.17 -18.43 -3.50
CA LYS A 254 -9.82 -17.94 -3.26
C LYS A 254 -9.79 -17.07 -2.01
N ASN A 255 -8.67 -17.07 -1.29
CA ASN A 255 -8.46 -16.17 -0.16
C ASN A 255 -8.24 -14.74 -0.66
N ARG A 256 -9.28 -13.89 -0.63
CA ARG A 256 -9.22 -12.49 -1.08
C ARG A 256 -8.59 -12.33 -2.48
N GLY A 257 -8.94 -13.22 -3.40
CA GLY A 257 -8.45 -13.24 -4.78
C GLY A 257 -7.14 -14.02 -5.01
N ARG A 258 -6.53 -14.59 -3.96
CA ARG A 258 -5.29 -15.38 -4.01
C ARG A 258 -5.50 -16.85 -3.66
N ASN A 259 -4.55 -17.70 -4.02
CA ASN A 259 -4.54 -19.09 -3.56
C ASN A 259 -4.27 -19.12 -2.04
N PHE A 260 -4.84 -20.08 -1.34
CA PHE A 260 -4.50 -20.38 0.04
C PHE A 260 -3.14 -21.08 0.09
N TYR A 261 -2.47 -21.05 1.25
CA TYR A 261 -1.17 -21.68 1.44
C TYR A 261 -1.00 -22.17 2.88
N ILE A 262 -0.50 -23.39 3.04
CA ILE A 262 -0.26 -24.01 4.34
C ILE A 262 1.24 -24.34 4.44
N PRO A 263 1.97 -23.75 5.40
CA PRO A 263 3.36 -24.14 5.66
C PRO A 263 3.40 -25.51 6.34
N VAL A 264 4.29 -26.41 5.90
CA VAL A 264 4.37 -27.79 6.40
C VAL A 264 5.65 -28.06 7.18
N ALA A 265 6.80 -27.88 6.54
CA ALA A 265 8.10 -28.04 7.19
C ALA A 265 8.50 -26.75 7.90
N GLY A 266 7.98 -26.52 9.11
CA GLY A 266 8.56 -25.64 10.15
C GLY A 266 9.19 -24.30 9.73
N GLN A 267 8.77 -23.71 8.60
CA GLN A 267 9.26 -22.41 8.18
C GLN A 267 8.59 -21.36 9.07
N LYS A 268 9.26 -21.08 10.20
CA LYS A 268 9.66 -19.69 10.46
C LYS A 268 10.13 -19.10 9.14
N GLU A 269 9.69 -17.86 8.85
CA GLU A 269 10.38 -16.86 8.01
C GLU A 269 11.29 -17.44 6.92
N ILE A 270 11.03 -17.14 5.63
CA ILE A 270 12.00 -17.46 4.56
C ILE A 270 13.40 -17.12 5.09
N PRO A 271 14.33 -18.08 5.19
CA PRO A 271 15.63 -17.81 5.80
C PRO A 271 16.23 -16.57 5.15
N LEU A 272 16.68 -15.60 5.94
CA LEU A 272 17.23 -14.34 5.43
C LEU A 272 18.30 -14.58 4.35
N SER A 273 19.04 -15.69 4.45
CA SER A 273 19.97 -16.16 3.42
C SER A 273 19.30 -16.46 2.08
N GLN A 274 18.17 -17.16 2.06
CA GLN A 274 17.42 -17.46 0.83
C GLN A 274 16.85 -16.19 0.20
N LEU A 275 16.30 -15.28 1.01
CA LEU A 275 15.82 -13.99 0.51
C LEU A 275 16.97 -13.15 -0.08
N ALA A 276 18.11 -13.10 0.61
CA ALA A 276 19.31 -12.42 0.13
C ALA A 276 19.82 -13.04 -1.17
N GLU A 277 19.89 -14.38 -1.27
CA GLU A 277 20.33 -15.09 -2.48
C GLU A 277 19.43 -14.79 -3.69
N GLU A 278 18.10 -14.71 -3.48
CA GLU A 278 17.16 -14.37 -4.55
C GLU A 278 17.40 -12.95 -5.06
N ILE A 279 17.57 -11.98 -4.15
CA ILE A 279 17.90 -10.59 -4.48
C ILE A 279 19.24 -10.50 -5.21
N ILE A 280 20.28 -11.15 -4.67
CA ILE A 280 21.63 -11.14 -5.23
C ILE A 280 21.60 -11.71 -6.64
N ARG A 281 20.97 -12.88 -6.84
CA ARG A 281 20.89 -13.52 -8.15
C ARG A 281 20.20 -12.63 -9.18
N ALA A 282 19.13 -11.93 -8.79
CA ALA A 282 18.41 -11.02 -9.67
C ALA A 282 19.24 -9.77 -10.05
N GLU A 283 20.00 -9.21 -9.10
CA GLU A 283 20.81 -8.02 -9.35
C GLU A 283 22.13 -8.33 -10.08
N THR A 284 22.76 -9.48 -9.84
CA THR A 284 24.08 -9.80 -10.41
C THR A 284 24.00 -10.71 -11.65
N GLY A 285 22.83 -11.25 -11.98
CA GLY A 285 22.63 -12.12 -13.12
C GLY A 285 22.85 -11.43 -14.48
N ASN A 286 23.29 -12.17 -15.49
CA ASN A 286 23.52 -11.68 -16.85
C ASN A 286 22.23 -11.66 -17.70
N HIS A 287 21.18 -11.03 -17.20
CA HIS A 287 19.88 -10.91 -17.88
C HIS A 287 19.41 -9.46 -17.97
N SER A 288 18.37 -9.23 -18.78
CA SER A 288 17.64 -7.97 -18.81
C SER A 288 17.14 -7.61 -17.41
N TRP A 289 17.42 -6.39 -16.95
CA TRP A 289 17.08 -5.97 -15.60
C TRP A 289 16.95 -4.46 -15.52
N THR A 290 15.86 -3.97 -14.94
CA THR A 290 15.57 -2.53 -14.83
C THR A 290 14.88 -2.22 -13.51
N LEU A 291 14.70 -0.94 -13.19
CA LEU A 291 13.90 -0.52 -12.03
C LEU A 291 12.51 -1.16 -12.01
N MET A 292 11.86 -1.34 -13.16
CA MET A 292 10.55 -2.01 -13.25
C MET A 292 10.64 -3.46 -12.76
N HIS A 293 11.66 -4.20 -13.19
CA HIS A 293 11.87 -5.59 -12.76
C HIS A 293 12.17 -5.66 -11.26
N ARG A 294 13.03 -4.76 -10.76
CA ARG A 294 13.34 -4.62 -9.34
C ARG A 294 12.09 -4.35 -8.50
N PHE A 295 11.24 -3.42 -8.92
CA PHE A 295 10.01 -3.08 -8.20
C PHE A 295 8.98 -4.22 -8.22
N ASN A 296 8.85 -4.94 -9.33
CA ASN A 296 8.00 -6.13 -9.41
C ASN A 296 8.53 -7.26 -8.51
N LEU A 297 9.84 -7.53 -8.50
CA LEU A 297 10.40 -8.53 -7.61
C LEU A 297 10.23 -8.14 -6.15
N CYS A 298 10.51 -6.88 -5.79
CA CYS A 298 10.27 -6.39 -4.42
C CYS A 298 8.78 -6.49 -4.04
N TYR A 299 7.86 -6.17 -4.95
CA TYR A 299 6.44 -6.37 -4.76
C TYR A 299 6.13 -7.83 -4.41
N ASP A 300 6.70 -8.80 -5.12
CA ASP A 300 6.46 -10.22 -4.86
C ASP A 300 7.07 -10.66 -3.52
N LEU A 301 8.30 -10.24 -3.23
CA LEU A 301 9.03 -10.60 -2.02
C LEU A 301 8.39 -10.04 -0.73
N ILE A 302 7.74 -8.87 -0.78
CA ILE A 302 7.07 -8.29 0.39
C ILE A 302 6.04 -9.25 1.02
N GLU A 303 5.34 -10.07 0.23
CA GLU A 303 4.35 -11.02 0.77
C GLU A 303 4.98 -12.14 1.59
N ASN A 304 6.24 -12.43 1.30
CA ASN A 304 6.99 -13.49 1.96
C ASN A 304 7.58 -13.04 3.29
N VAL A 305 7.74 -11.73 3.48
CA VAL A 305 8.32 -11.12 4.69
C VAL A 305 7.31 -10.25 5.46
N ARG A 306 6.01 -10.48 5.25
CA ARG A 306 4.98 -9.82 6.05
C ARG A 306 5.15 -10.17 7.53
N ASN A 307 5.08 -9.17 8.39
CA ASN A 307 5.38 -9.23 9.82
C ASN A 307 6.80 -9.71 10.19
N ASP A 308 7.72 -9.79 9.21
CA ASP A 308 9.13 -10.08 9.44
C ASP A 308 9.95 -8.80 9.31
N VAL A 309 10.29 -8.22 10.46
CA VAL A 309 11.09 -6.99 10.57
C VAL A 309 12.46 -7.17 9.92
N GLU A 310 13.07 -8.35 10.05
CA GLU A 310 14.41 -8.64 9.56
C GLU A 310 14.42 -8.76 8.03
N GLY A 311 13.38 -9.39 7.47
CA GLY A 311 13.17 -9.51 6.02
C GLY A 311 12.81 -8.18 5.36
N LEU A 312 11.93 -7.38 5.98
CA LEU A 312 11.61 -6.03 5.52
C LEU A 312 12.81 -5.09 5.58
N ALA A 313 13.66 -5.22 6.61
CA ALA A 313 14.92 -4.48 6.69
C ALA A 313 15.87 -4.85 5.54
N LEU A 314 15.93 -6.13 5.14
CA LEU A 314 16.73 -6.55 3.99
C LEU A 314 16.21 -5.94 2.68
N LEU A 315 14.88 -5.94 2.47
CA LEU A 315 14.26 -5.30 1.31
C LEU A 315 14.52 -3.79 1.27
N PHE A 316 14.44 -3.12 2.43
CA PHE A 316 14.80 -1.70 2.52
C PHE A 316 16.27 -1.47 2.13
N VAL A 317 17.20 -2.25 2.66
CA VAL A 317 18.64 -2.12 2.34
C VAL A 317 18.87 -2.27 0.84
N TRP A 318 18.24 -3.26 0.21
CA TRP A 318 18.31 -3.47 -1.23
C TRP A 318 17.78 -2.27 -2.03
N LEU A 319 16.57 -1.80 -1.72
CA LEU A 319 15.98 -0.63 -2.39
C LEU A 319 16.84 0.63 -2.17
N ARG A 320 17.45 0.77 -1.00
CA ARG A 320 18.33 1.88 -0.67
C ARG A 320 19.58 1.88 -1.53
N PHE A 321 20.26 0.74 -1.70
CA PHE A 321 21.41 0.62 -2.60
C PHE A 321 21.05 1.00 -4.05
N SER A 322 19.87 0.59 -4.50
CA SER A 322 19.30 1.06 -5.78
C SER A 322 19.16 2.59 -5.79
N ALA A 323 18.56 3.20 -4.76
CA ALA A 323 18.31 4.64 -4.72
C ALA A 323 19.60 5.49 -4.67
N ILE A 324 20.71 5.01 -4.08
CA ILE A 324 22.03 5.67 -4.12
C ILE A 324 22.90 5.26 -5.31
N ARG A 325 22.33 4.65 -6.36
CA ARG A 325 23.05 4.29 -7.59
C ARG A 325 24.21 3.31 -7.38
N GLN A 326 24.19 2.54 -6.28
CA GLN A 326 25.11 1.41 -6.06
C GLN A 326 24.68 0.17 -6.86
N LEU A 327 23.46 0.20 -7.43
CA LEU A 327 22.96 -0.76 -8.40
C LEU A 327 22.59 -0.05 -9.69
N VAL A 328 22.84 -0.71 -10.82
CA VAL A 328 22.43 -0.21 -12.13
C VAL A 328 20.91 -0.17 -12.24
N TRP A 329 20.38 0.84 -12.93
CA TRP A 329 18.93 1.02 -13.11
C TRP A 329 18.39 0.39 -14.39
N GLN A 330 19.29 -0.06 -15.26
CA GLN A 330 18.95 -0.67 -16.55
C GLN A 330 20.09 -1.52 -17.08
N ARG A 331 19.72 -2.67 -17.63
CA ARG A 331 20.57 -3.59 -18.40
C ARG A 331 19.73 -4.21 -19.51
N ASN A 332 20.13 -4.00 -20.76
CA ASN A 332 19.67 -4.71 -21.95
C ASN A 332 18.13 -4.77 -22.09
N TYR A 333 17.40 -3.71 -21.71
CA TYR A 333 15.93 -3.69 -21.80
C TYR A 333 15.36 -2.27 -21.77
N ASN A 334 14.59 -1.91 -22.80
CA ASN A 334 13.86 -0.64 -22.86
C ASN A 334 12.60 -0.70 -21.98
N THR A 335 12.52 0.16 -20.96
CA THR A 335 11.35 0.26 -20.09
C THR A 335 10.54 1.48 -20.46
N LYS A 336 9.33 1.28 -20.99
CA LYS A 336 8.44 2.40 -21.29
C LYS A 336 8.10 3.16 -20.00
N PRO A 337 8.06 4.50 -20.00
CA PRO A 337 7.78 5.27 -18.78
C PRO A 337 6.51 4.82 -18.04
N ARG A 338 5.43 4.50 -18.78
CA ARG A 338 4.18 3.95 -18.21
C ARG A 338 4.33 2.62 -17.48
N GLU A 339 5.26 1.76 -17.92
CA GLU A 339 5.47 0.43 -17.33
C GLU A 339 6.26 0.56 -16.03
N LEU A 340 7.26 1.44 -16.01
CA LEU A 340 7.98 1.78 -14.79
C LEU A 340 7.05 2.38 -13.76
N THR A 341 6.27 3.40 -14.11
CA THR A 341 5.36 4.03 -13.15
C THR A 341 4.28 3.09 -12.65
N HIS A 342 3.77 2.19 -13.51
CA HIS A 342 2.85 1.14 -13.09
C HIS A 342 3.46 0.20 -12.03
N SER A 343 4.69 -0.27 -12.24
CA SER A 343 5.38 -1.12 -11.24
C SER A 343 5.64 -0.38 -9.92
N GLN A 344 5.94 0.92 -10.00
CA GLN A 344 6.18 1.78 -8.85
C GLN A 344 4.88 2.05 -8.07
N ASP A 345 3.77 2.34 -8.76
CA ASP A 345 2.43 2.47 -8.16
C ASP A 345 2.03 1.18 -7.45
N ARG A 346 2.22 0.02 -8.09
CA ARG A 346 1.92 -1.28 -7.47
C ARG A 346 2.71 -1.50 -6.18
N LEU A 347 4.01 -1.21 -6.20
CA LEU A 347 4.87 -1.38 -5.03
C LEU A 347 4.49 -0.43 -3.90
N THR A 348 4.30 0.85 -4.19
CA THR A 348 3.98 1.88 -3.17
C THR A 348 2.59 1.66 -2.55
N LEU A 349 1.60 1.24 -3.32
CA LEU A 349 0.27 0.88 -2.80
C LEU A 349 0.34 -0.37 -1.91
N LYS A 350 1.16 -1.35 -2.28
CA LYS A 350 1.39 -2.54 -1.46
C LYS A 350 2.09 -2.21 -0.15
N LEU A 351 3.07 -1.32 -0.17
CA LEU A 351 3.71 -0.82 1.04
C LEU A 351 2.68 -0.12 1.95
N ALA A 352 1.79 0.69 1.37
CA ALA A 352 0.68 1.30 2.13
C ALA A 352 -0.26 0.24 2.74
N ASP A 353 -0.58 -0.84 2.02
CA ASP A 353 -1.37 -1.97 2.57
C ASP A 353 -0.68 -2.65 3.75
N VAL A 354 0.65 -2.84 3.67
CA VAL A 354 1.43 -3.39 4.78
C VAL A 354 1.43 -2.42 5.97
N TYR A 355 1.60 -1.12 5.72
CA TYR A 355 1.55 -0.08 6.76
C TYR A 355 0.21 -0.09 7.54
N ILE A 356 -0.90 -0.29 6.83
CA ILE A 356 -2.26 -0.34 7.41
C ILE A 356 -2.43 -1.57 8.29
N GLY A 357 -1.96 -2.73 7.83
CA GLY A 357 -2.18 -4.03 8.47
C GLY A 357 -1.18 -4.38 9.57
N GLU A 358 0.03 -3.82 9.54
CA GLU A 358 1.17 -4.33 10.32
C GLU A 358 1.87 -3.19 11.09
N PRO A 359 1.39 -2.83 12.30
CA PRO A 359 1.94 -1.72 13.09
C PRO A 359 3.45 -1.82 13.35
N ALA A 360 3.96 -3.04 13.61
CA ALA A 360 5.38 -3.28 13.86
C ALA A 360 6.29 -2.98 12.66
N SER A 361 5.74 -3.05 11.43
CA SER A 361 6.49 -2.86 10.19
C SER A 361 6.48 -1.40 9.70
N ARG A 362 5.64 -0.53 10.28
CA ARG A 362 5.36 0.82 9.77
C ARG A 362 6.61 1.66 9.54
N GLU A 363 7.56 1.58 10.45
CA GLU A 363 8.79 2.34 10.38
C GLU A 363 9.67 1.92 9.19
N LEU A 364 9.82 0.62 8.95
CA LEU A 364 10.53 0.08 7.78
C LEU A 364 9.79 0.41 6.48
N ILE A 365 8.46 0.37 6.50
CA ILE A 365 7.68 0.80 5.33
C ILE A 365 7.94 2.27 5.00
N ARG A 366 7.97 3.16 6.01
CA ARG A 366 8.30 4.57 5.81
C ARG A 366 9.70 4.74 5.23
N LEU A 367 10.67 3.91 5.65
CA LEU A 367 12.00 3.87 5.07
C LEU A 367 12.00 3.41 3.61
N MET A 368 11.30 2.33 3.28
CA MET A 368 11.18 1.86 1.89
C MET A 368 10.56 2.94 1.00
N MET A 369 9.54 3.64 1.48
CA MET A 369 8.89 4.74 0.76
C MET A 369 9.85 5.88 0.41
N THR A 370 10.91 6.14 1.19
CA THR A 370 11.91 7.17 0.85
C THR A 370 12.78 6.83 -0.35
N THR A 371 12.80 5.55 -0.75
CA THR A 371 13.59 5.05 -1.88
C THR A 371 12.81 5.02 -3.20
N LEU A 372 11.51 5.34 -3.14
CA LEU A 372 10.57 5.18 -4.24
C LEU A 372 9.91 6.52 -4.60
N GLY A 373 9.86 6.83 -5.89
CA GLY A 373 8.98 7.89 -6.38
C GLY A 373 7.51 7.55 -6.14
N ARG A 374 6.62 8.55 -6.24
CA ARG A 374 5.18 8.32 -6.01
C ARG A 374 4.52 7.42 -7.06
N GLY A 375 4.95 7.49 -8.33
CA GLY A 375 4.32 6.81 -9.47
C GLY A 375 3.42 7.75 -10.29
N GLY A 376 2.45 7.21 -11.03
CA GLY A 376 1.50 8.02 -11.82
C GLY A 376 1.77 8.09 -13.33
N GLU A 377 1.55 9.25 -13.92
CA GLU A 377 1.46 9.44 -15.39
C GLU A 377 2.84 9.52 -16.08
N GLY A 378 3.66 8.47 -15.96
CA GLY A 378 5.02 8.43 -16.51
C GLY A 378 5.11 8.72 -18.00
N GLN A 379 4.08 8.39 -18.79
CA GLN A 379 4.06 8.69 -20.22
C GLN A 379 4.12 10.20 -20.51
N ARG A 380 3.51 11.03 -19.64
CA ARG A 380 3.54 12.48 -19.80
C ARG A 380 4.95 13.05 -19.73
N ILE A 381 5.88 12.41 -19.03
CA ILE A 381 7.28 12.85 -18.98
C ILE A 381 7.84 12.90 -20.40
N ARG A 382 7.69 11.81 -21.15
CA ARG A 382 8.18 11.75 -22.53
C ARG A 382 7.41 12.71 -23.44
N ASP A 383 6.09 12.78 -23.29
CA ASP A 383 5.27 13.57 -24.20
C ASP A 383 5.50 15.08 -23.98
N GLU A 384 5.69 15.53 -22.74
CA GLU A 384 5.84 16.96 -22.43
C GLU A 384 7.16 17.53 -22.94
N ILE A 385 8.29 16.82 -22.82
CA ILE A 385 9.56 17.32 -23.39
C ILE A 385 9.45 17.49 -24.91
N LEU A 386 8.73 16.58 -25.59
CA LEU A 386 8.48 16.66 -27.02
C LEU A 386 7.56 17.85 -27.36
N HIS A 387 6.51 18.08 -26.57
CA HIS A 387 5.64 19.24 -26.73
C HIS A 387 6.39 20.57 -26.55
N ILE A 388 7.31 20.66 -25.58
CA ILE A 388 8.16 21.84 -25.37
C ILE A 388 9.05 22.06 -26.60
N MET A 389 9.69 21.02 -27.12
CA MET A 389 10.50 21.11 -28.35
C MET A 389 9.68 21.60 -29.54
N HIS A 390 8.47 21.08 -29.74
CA HIS A 390 7.57 21.49 -30.83
C HIS A 390 7.09 22.94 -30.69
N ARG A 391 6.70 23.34 -29.47
CA ARG A 391 6.22 24.69 -29.13
C ARG A 391 7.25 25.77 -29.51
N HIS A 392 8.53 25.47 -29.32
CA HIS A 392 9.63 26.40 -29.60
C HIS A 392 10.38 26.10 -30.90
N HIS A 393 9.82 25.25 -31.77
CA HIS A 393 10.41 24.87 -33.05
C HIS A 393 11.85 24.31 -32.95
N ILE A 394 12.17 23.66 -31.83
CA ILE A 394 13.45 22.98 -31.63
C ILE A 394 13.43 21.68 -32.43
N LYS A 395 14.34 21.55 -33.38
CA LYS A 395 14.38 20.40 -34.29
C LYS A 395 14.86 19.12 -33.56
N GLU A 396 14.15 18.03 -33.78
CA GLU A 396 14.50 16.65 -33.41
C GLU A 396 15.60 16.13 -34.35
N VAL A 397 16.83 16.61 -34.16
CA VAL A 397 17.99 16.24 -35.00
C VAL A 397 19.05 15.61 -34.11
N ALA A 398 19.59 14.48 -34.55
CA ALA A 398 20.68 13.78 -33.87
C ALA A 398 21.87 14.71 -33.60
N GLY A 399 22.52 14.52 -32.45
CA GLY A 399 23.63 15.36 -32.01
C GLY A 399 23.20 16.66 -31.34
N ARG A 400 21.92 16.80 -30.94
CA ARG A 400 21.44 17.89 -30.08
C ARG A 400 21.06 17.35 -28.71
N PHE A 401 21.42 18.09 -27.65
CA PHE A 401 21.18 17.69 -26.26
C PHE A 401 19.71 17.32 -25.96
N LEU A 402 18.75 18.18 -26.34
CA LEU A 402 17.34 17.94 -26.04
C LEU A 402 16.78 16.72 -26.78
N GLU A 403 17.24 16.46 -28.00
CA GLU A 403 16.84 15.26 -28.74
C GLU A 403 17.46 14.00 -28.13
N GLU A 404 18.75 14.03 -27.76
CA GLU A 404 19.39 12.91 -27.08
C GLU A 404 18.73 12.60 -25.73
N TRP A 405 18.35 13.63 -24.98
CA TRP A 405 17.61 13.46 -23.73
C TRP A 405 16.19 12.91 -23.95
N HIS A 406 15.47 13.39 -24.97
CA HIS A 406 14.18 12.81 -25.37
C HIS A 406 14.31 11.32 -25.75
N GLN A 407 15.33 10.93 -26.51
CA GLN A 407 15.60 9.52 -26.85
C GLN A 407 15.94 8.69 -25.61
N LYS A 408 16.68 9.26 -24.66
CA LYS A 408 16.95 8.64 -23.36
C LYS A 408 15.65 8.38 -22.59
N LEU A 409 14.76 9.37 -22.50
CA LEU A 409 13.47 9.25 -21.82
C LEU A 409 12.55 8.21 -22.48
N HIS A 410 12.60 8.09 -23.81
CA HIS A 410 11.89 7.03 -24.52
C HIS A 410 12.39 5.64 -24.11
N ASN A 411 13.68 5.49 -23.82
CA ASN A 411 14.28 4.21 -23.44
C ASN A 411 14.12 3.89 -21.95
N ASN A 412 14.27 4.90 -21.10
CA ASN A 412 14.19 4.77 -19.64
C ASN A 412 14.12 6.15 -18.95
N ALA A 413 12.92 6.52 -18.49
CA ALA A 413 12.72 7.67 -17.62
C ALA A 413 13.02 7.29 -16.16
N THR A 414 13.99 7.94 -15.54
CA THR A 414 14.58 7.59 -14.24
C THR A 414 14.72 8.82 -13.35
N PRO A 415 14.98 8.68 -12.04
CA PRO A 415 15.28 9.82 -11.18
C PRO A 415 16.42 10.74 -11.64
N ASP A 416 17.37 10.25 -12.45
CA ASP A 416 18.44 11.11 -13.02
C ASP A 416 17.90 12.24 -13.90
N ASP A 417 16.71 12.08 -14.48
CA ASP A 417 16.11 13.12 -15.34
C ASP A 417 15.73 14.38 -14.55
N ILE A 418 15.48 14.26 -13.24
CA ILE A 418 15.32 15.44 -12.36
C ILE A 418 16.61 16.24 -12.34
N VAL A 419 17.76 15.59 -12.16
CA VAL A 419 19.08 16.23 -12.10
C VAL A 419 19.45 16.85 -13.44
N ILE A 420 19.18 16.16 -14.54
CA ILE A 420 19.40 16.68 -15.91
C ILE A 420 18.56 17.95 -16.13
N CYS A 421 17.30 17.94 -15.70
CA CYS A 421 16.41 19.10 -15.81
C CYS A 421 16.87 20.28 -14.93
N GLU A 422 17.29 20.02 -13.69
CA GLU A 422 17.82 21.06 -12.78
C GLU A 422 19.11 21.69 -13.33
N ALA A 423 20.01 20.87 -13.88
CA ALA A 423 21.21 21.36 -14.54
C ALA A 423 20.88 22.22 -15.77
N TYR A 424 19.94 21.78 -16.61
CA TYR A 424 19.51 22.54 -17.78
C TYR A 424 18.84 23.87 -17.40
N LEU A 425 18.03 23.90 -16.35
CA LEU A 425 17.46 25.14 -15.82
C LEU A 425 18.54 26.10 -15.31
N ASN A 426 19.55 25.60 -14.59
CA ASN A 426 20.66 26.42 -14.13
C ASN A 426 21.44 27.00 -15.32
N PHE A 427 21.72 26.19 -16.34
CA PHE A 427 22.34 26.63 -17.60
C PHE A 427 21.56 27.75 -18.28
N LEU A 428 20.22 27.63 -18.37
CA LEU A 428 19.38 28.66 -18.97
C LEU A 428 19.37 29.94 -18.12
N LYS A 429 19.27 29.82 -16.80
CA LYS A 429 19.23 30.95 -15.85
C LYS A 429 20.55 31.72 -15.80
N SER A 430 21.67 31.06 -16.07
CA SER A 430 23.02 31.64 -16.10
C SER A 430 23.49 32.10 -17.48
N ASP A 431 22.58 32.30 -18.44
CA ASP A 431 22.89 32.76 -19.79
C ASP A 431 23.83 31.81 -20.57
N GLY A 432 23.69 30.50 -20.34
CA GLY A 432 24.42 29.47 -21.07
C GLY A 432 25.74 29.02 -20.43
N ASP A 433 25.89 29.16 -19.11
CA ASP A 433 27.10 28.71 -18.40
C ASP A 433 27.19 27.18 -18.35
N LEU A 434 28.06 26.62 -19.20
CA LEU A 434 28.35 25.19 -19.26
C LEU A 434 29.06 24.65 -18.01
N GLU A 435 29.87 25.46 -17.34
CA GLU A 435 30.55 25.04 -16.11
C GLU A 435 29.51 24.81 -15.01
N LEU A 436 28.55 25.73 -14.86
CA LEU A 436 27.44 25.58 -13.92
C LEU A 436 26.55 24.37 -14.25
N PHE A 437 26.30 24.10 -15.53
CA PHE A 437 25.57 22.91 -15.98
C PHE A 437 26.22 21.63 -15.45
N TYR A 438 27.50 21.40 -15.76
CA TYR A 438 28.21 20.19 -15.35
C TYR A 438 28.42 20.11 -13.83
N LYS A 439 28.64 21.24 -13.17
CA LYS A 439 28.72 21.29 -11.69
C LYS A 439 27.39 20.89 -11.03
N THR A 440 26.26 21.31 -11.60
CA THR A 440 24.93 20.93 -11.11
C THR A 440 24.68 19.42 -11.29
N LEU A 441 25.04 18.90 -12.47
CA LEU A 441 24.99 17.48 -12.80
C LEU A 441 25.83 16.63 -11.82
N GLU A 442 27.09 17.01 -11.59
CA GLU A 442 28.00 16.31 -10.68
C GLU A 442 27.50 16.34 -9.23
N ALA A 443 27.01 17.49 -8.76
CA ALA A 443 26.42 17.62 -7.43
C ALA A 443 25.19 16.71 -7.22
N GLY A 444 24.42 16.44 -8.28
CA GLY A 444 23.30 15.49 -8.27
C GLY A 444 23.68 14.02 -8.52
N GLY A 445 24.98 13.74 -8.71
CA GLY A 445 25.51 12.40 -8.98
C GLY A 445 25.31 11.90 -10.41
N VAL A 446 25.11 12.82 -11.38
CA VAL A 446 24.98 12.50 -12.80
C VAL A 446 26.18 13.05 -13.56
N THR A 447 27.33 12.39 -13.45
CA THR A 447 28.55 12.85 -14.12
C THR A 447 28.42 12.77 -15.64
N LYS A 448 29.36 13.40 -16.36
CA LYS A 448 29.42 13.32 -17.82
C LYS A 448 29.56 11.87 -18.32
N GLU A 449 30.38 11.07 -17.65
CA GLU A 449 30.56 9.65 -17.94
C GLU A 449 29.24 8.88 -17.77
N ARG A 450 28.42 9.26 -16.79
CA ARG A 450 27.10 8.67 -16.60
C ARG A 450 26.14 9.02 -17.74
N LEU A 451 26.13 10.27 -18.20
CA LEU A 451 25.31 10.69 -19.35
C LEU A 451 25.68 9.92 -20.62
N GLU A 452 26.97 9.75 -20.86
CA GLU A 452 27.49 9.01 -22.01
C GLU A 452 27.31 7.49 -21.87
N GLY A 453 27.21 6.99 -20.64
CA GLY A 453 27.05 5.58 -20.30
C GLY A 453 25.60 5.06 -20.35
N PHE A 454 24.60 5.91 -20.57
CA PHE A 454 23.23 5.45 -20.79
C PHE A 454 23.13 4.62 -22.09
N GLU A 455 22.21 3.65 -22.13
CA GLU A 455 21.96 2.87 -23.37
C GLU A 455 21.58 3.76 -24.57
N ARG A 456 20.92 4.90 -24.29
CA ARG A 456 20.77 6.03 -25.19
C ARG A 456 21.59 7.19 -24.64
N PRO A 457 22.86 7.32 -25.07
CA PRO A 457 23.77 8.31 -24.52
C PRO A 457 23.31 9.74 -24.76
N ILE A 458 23.61 10.62 -23.81
CA ILE A 458 23.57 12.08 -24.00
C ILE A 458 25.02 12.54 -24.08
N LYS A 459 25.46 12.96 -25.27
CA LYS A 459 26.84 13.34 -25.59
C LYS A 459 26.97 14.82 -25.91
N SER A 460 25.91 15.41 -26.45
CA SER A 460 25.90 16.81 -26.83
C SER A 460 25.65 17.72 -25.64
N GLN A 461 26.35 18.85 -25.63
CA GLN A 461 26.10 19.93 -24.68
C GLN A 461 24.80 20.68 -25.01
N PRO A 462 24.15 21.32 -24.02
CA PRO A 462 22.96 22.12 -24.28
C PRO A 462 23.26 23.34 -25.17
N ASP A 463 22.33 23.64 -26.08
CA ASP A 463 22.36 24.84 -26.90
C ASP A 463 21.68 26.00 -26.14
N PHE A 464 22.33 27.18 -26.09
CA PHE A 464 21.71 28.39 -25.55
C PHE A 464 21.12 29.24 -26.69
N ILE A 465 19.81 29.50 -26.61
CA ILE A 465 19.07 30.32 -27.58
C ILE A 465 18.48 31.51 -26.81
N PRO A 466 19.12 32.71 -26.87
CA PRO A 466 18.73 33.86 -26.05
C PRO A 466 17.24 34.24 -26.16
N ASP A 467 16.68 34.21 -27.37
CA ASP A 467 15.28 34.58 -27.63
C ASP A 467 14.27 33.62 -26.99
N LEU A 468 14.68 32.39 -26.69
CA LEU A 468 13.82 31.38 -26.06
C LEU A 468 14.06 31.23 -24.55
N LYS A 469 15.03 31.95 -23.98
CA LYS A 469 15.48 31.78 -22.59
C LYS A 469 14.31 31.74 -21.60
N GLU A 470 13.55 32.82 -21.50
CA GLU A 470 12.48 32.97 -20.50
C GLU A 470 11.36 31.94 -20.71
N ALA A 471 11.03 31.64 -21.97
CA ALA A 471 9.99 30.66 -22.30
C ALA A 471 10.43 29.22 -21.96
N LEU A 472 11.69 28.88 -22.22
CA LEU A 472 12.25 27.57 -21.86
C LEU A 472 12.42 27.44 -20.35
N ILE A 473 12.82 28.50 -19.63
CA ILE A 473 12.88 28.47 -18.16
C ILE A 473 11.51 28.11 -17.60
N HIS A 474 10.45 28.84 -18.01
CA HIS A 474 9.09 28.56 -17.57
C HIS A 474 8.67 27.11 -17.87
N ASP A 475 8.86 26.66 -19.11
CA ASP A 475 8.43 25.33 -19.53
C ASP A 475 9.18 24.20 -18.84
N PHE A 476 10.50 24.35 -18.64
CA PHE A 476 11.30 23.36 -17.93
C PHE A 476 11.11 23.41 -16.40
N GLU A 477 10.65 24.52 -15.82
CA GLU A 477 10.19 24.57 -14.42
C GLU A 477 8.93 23.74 -14.22
N GLU A 478 7.94 23.84 -15.11
CA GLU A 478 6.76 22.98 -15.10
C GLU A 478 7.09 21.52 -15.40
N TYR A 479 8.03 21.29 -16.33
CA TYR A 479 8.53 19.94 -16.62
C TYR A 479 9.25 19.32 -15.42
N LEU A 480 10.02 20.10 -14.66
CA LEU A 480 10.66 19.64 -13.44
C LEU A 480 9.64 19.22 -12.38
N LYS A 481 8.54 19.96 -12.22
CA LYS A 481 7.42 19.57 -11.34
C LYS A 481 6.82 18.24 -11.75
N LEU A 482 6.63 18.01 -13.05
CA LEU A 482 6.16 16.72 -13.57
C LEU A 482 7.13 15.59 -13.24
N LEU A 483 8.43 15.76 -13.51
CA LEU A 483 9.47 14.77 -13.19
C LEU A 483 9.48 14.43 -11.69
N LYS A 484 9.44 15.45 -10.82
CA LYS A 484 9.41 15.27 -9.36
C LYS A 484 8.15 14.55 -8.90
N SER A 485 6.98 14.89 -9.46
CA SER A 485 5.72 14.24 -9.10
C SER A 485 5.70 12.72 -9.33
N VAL A 486 6.51 12.24 -10.28
CA VAL A 486 6.61 10.82 -10.62
C VAL A 486 7.78 10.15 -9.90
N HIS A 487 8.98 10.73 -9.97
CA HIS A 487 10.21 10.09 -9.52
C HIS A 487 10.66 10.49 -8.11
N SER A 488 10.13 11.57 -7.53
CA SER A 488 10.48 12.05 -6.18
C SER A 488 9.27 12.03 -5.25
N GLY A 489 9.06 10.91 -4.58
CA GLY A 489 7.92 10.75 -3.67
C GLY A 489 7.97 11.68 -2.46
N THR A 490 9.18 12.09 -2.06
CA THR A 490 9.40 12.94 -0.87
C THR A 490 9.65 14.41 -1.22
N ASP A 491 9.40 14.82 -2.48
CA ASP A 491 9.41 16.24 -2.85
C ASP A 491 8.23 16.97 -2.20
N LEU A 492 8.50 18.07 -1.51
CA LEU A 492 7.51 18.77 -0.70
C LEU A 492 6.35 19.32 -1.53
N GLU A 493 6.64 19.94 -2.68
CA GLU A 493 5.61 20.52 -3.57
C GLU A 493 4.70 19.42 -4.09
N SER A 494 5.31 18.37 -4.63
CA SER A 494 4.61 17.23 -5.22
C SER A 494 3.74 16.53 -4.18
N ALA A 495 4.23 16.35 -2.95
CA ALA A 495 3.48 15.71 -1.88
C ALA A 495 2.32 16.58 -1.35
N ILE A 496 2.49 17.91 -1.25
CA ILE A 496 1.40 18.84 -0.91
C ILE A 496 0.31 18.76 -1.97
N ASN A 497 0.68 18.85 -3.26
CA ASN A 497 -0.28 18.79 -4.36
C ASN A 497 -1.01 17.44 -4.40
N ALA A 498 -0.32 16.34 -4.14
CA ALA A 498 -0.90 15.01 -4.12
C ALA A 498 -1.87 14.77 -2.95
N THR A 499 -1.83 15.58 -1.89
CA THR A 499 -2.67 15.39 -0.69
C THR A 499 -3.75 16.44 -0.52
N GLY A 500 -3.80 17.48 -1.36
CA GLY A 500 -4.74 18.60 -1.21
C GLY A 500 -6.21 18.18 -1.10
N TYR A 501 -6.61 17.06 -1.71
CA TYR A 501 -7.99 16.55 -1.64
C TYR A 501 -8.35 15.86 -0.30
N LEU A 502 -7.37 15.64 0.59
CA LEU A 502 -7.52 14.94 1.88
C LEU A 502 -7.51 15.87 3.08
N LEU A 503 -7.08 17.12 2.90
CA LEU A 503 -6.77 18.03 3.99
C LEU A 503 -7.93 19.00 4.24
N ASP A 504 -8.11 19.37 5.50
CA ASP A 504 -9.03 20.43 5.89
C ASP A 504 -8.41 21.82 5.66
N ALA A 505 -9.24 22.86 5.80
CA ALA A 505 -8.81 24.24 5.57
C ALA A 505 -7.64 24.66 6.48
N GLU A 506 -7.60 24.17 7.73
CA GLU A 506 -6.53 24.49 8.68
C GLU A 506 -5.19 23.90 8.21
N ALA A 507 -5.17 22.61 7.84
CA ALA A 507 -3.97 21.97 7.31
C ALA A 507 -3.51 22.60 6.00
N SER A 508 -4.45 22.93 5.09
CA SER A 508 -4.14 23.61 3.83
C SER A 508 -3.50 24.99 4.04
N GLU A 509 -4.02 25.81 4.95
CA GLU A 509 -3.46 27.14 5.25
C GLU A 509 -2.04 27.03 5.84
N MET A 510 -1.81 26.07 6.74
CA MET A 510 -0.48 25.83 7.30
C MET A 510 0.52 25.35 6.23
N LEU A 511 0.10 24.48 5.31
CA LEU A 511 0.95 24.02 4.20
C LEU A 511 1.28 25.15 3.22
N GLU A 512 0.31 26.01 2.91
CA GLU A 512 0.54 27.19 2.07
C GLU A 512 1.55 28.14 2.72
N PHE A 513 1.44 28.35 4.05
CA PHE A 513 2.43 29.11 4.80
C PHE A 513 3.82 28.48 4.71
N ILE A 514 3.94 27.17 4.97
CA ILE A 514 5.22 26.44 4.92
C ILE A 514 5.85 26.58 3.53
N TRP A 515 5.05 26.39 2.48
CA TRP A 515 5.51 26.49 1.10
C TRP A 515 6.02 27.89 0.73
N LYS A 516 5.29 28.94 1.10
CA LYS A 516 5.67 30.34 0.84
C LYS A 516 6.94 30.77 1.57
N HIS A 517 7.20 30.20 2.75
CA HIS A 517 8.32 30.62 3.60
C HIS A 517 9.53 29.69 3.55
N LYS A 518 9.50 28.60 2.75
CA LYS A 518 10.55 27.57 2.74
C LYS A 518 11.96 28.08 2.43
N ASP A 519 12.07 29.15 1.63
CA ASP A 519 13.33 29.77 1.21
C ASP A 519 13.53 31.17 1.82
N ASN A 520 12.65 31.60 2.73
CA ASN A 520 12.70 32.93 3.31
C ASN A 520 13.57 32.95 4.58
N SER A 521 14.77 33.52 4.47
CA SER A 521 15.72 33.65 5.59
C SER A 521 15.25 34.57 6.74
N LYS A 522 14.14 35.31 6.55
CA LYS A 522 13.54 36.16 7.60
C LYS A 522 12.46 35.45 8.41
N THR A 523 12.04 34.25 8.02
CA THR A 523 11.02 33.52 8.76
C THR A 523 11.60 32.97 10.05
N GLU A 524 10.91 33.20 11.16
CA GLU A 524 11.28 32.62 12.46
C GLU A 524 11.23 31.10 12.40
N LEU A 525 12.38 30.46 12.65
CA LEU A 525 12.55 29.01 12.58
C LEU A 525 11.52 28.27 13.46
N VAL A 526 11.27 28.80 14.66
CA VAL A 526 10.34 28.19 15.62
C VAL A 526 8.91 28.14 15.07
N ASP A 527 8.43 29.20 14.41
CA ASP A 527 7.08 29.24 13.82
C ASP A 527 6.97 28.26 12.64
N LEU A 528 8.00 28.17 11.80
CA LEU A 528 8.03 27.21 10.69
C LEU A 528 8.00 25.77 11.19
N VAL A 529 8.80 25.44 12.22
CA VAL A 529 8.84 24.10 12.82
C VAL A 529 7.53 23.76 13.56
N ASP A 530 6.92 24.72 14.26
CA ASP A 530 5.61 24.51 14.91
C ASP A 530 4.53 24.14 13.90
N ARG A 531 4.41 24.90 12.80
CA ARG A 531 3.43 24.63 11.75
C ARG A 531 3.64 23.28 11.07
N ILE A 532 4.89 22.92 10.77
CA ILE A 532 5.21 21.58 10.26
C ILE A 532 4.74 20.50 11.25
N THR A 533 5.02 20.68 12.53
CA THR A 533 4.64 19.74 13.59
C THR A 533 3.12 19.59 13.70
N ARG A 534 2.38 20.71 13.62
CA ARG A 534 0.91 20.71 13.64
C ARG A 534 0.32 19.99 12.44
N VAL A 535 0.83 20.23 11.23
CA VAL A 535 0.39 19.50 10.04
C VAL A 535 0.68 18.00 10.20
N ARG A 536 1.91 17.64 10.59
CA ARG A 536 2.26 16.22 10.80
C ARG A 536 1.41 15.57 11.89
N ARG A 537 0.99 16.29 12.93
CA ARG A 537 0.02 15.80 13.93
C ARG A 537 -1.33 15.45 13.30
N ILE A 538 -1.83 16.27 12.37
CA ILE A 538 -3.05 15.99 11.60
C ILE A 538 -2.85 14.74 10.73
N LEU A 539 -1.74 14.67 9.98
CA LEU A 539 -1.43 13.52 9.13
C LEU A 539 -1.34 12.22 9.94
N ASN A 540 -0.73 12.23 11.12
CA ASN A 540 -0.63 11.06 11.98
C ASN A 540 -2.00 10.57 12.50
N ARG A 541 -2.94 11.49 12.75
CA ARG A 541 -4.33 11.11 13.08
C ARG A 541 -5.06 10.51 11.88
N LEU A 542 -4.79 11.00 10.67
CA LEU A 542 -5.34 10.39 9.45
C LEU A 542 -4.73 9.00 9.21
N LEU A 543 -3.41 8.85 9.34
CA LEU A 543 -2.72 7.56 9.18
C LEU A 543 -3.15 6.49 10.17
N SER A 544 -3.65 6.87 11.36
CA SER A 544 -4.13 5.91 12.35
C SER A 544 -5.53 5.37 12.03
N THR A 545 -6.32 6.10 11.24
CA THR A 545 -7.74 5.81 10.99
C THR A 545 -8.04 5.39 9.55
N GLU A 546 -7.30 5.93 8.57
CA GLU A 546 -7.51 5.66 7.14
C GLU A 546 -7.15 4.21 6.78
N LYS A 547 -7.95 3.62 5.90
CA LYS A 547 -7.84 2.23 5.42
C LYS A 547 -7.73 2.12 3.90
N ASP A 548 -7.94 3.22 3.18
CA ASP A 548 -7.67 3.29 1.75
C ASP A 548 -6.16 3.45 1.50
N ASN A 549 -5.58 2.51 0.76
CA ASN A 549 -4.14 2.47 0.55
C ASN A 549 -3.60 3.59 -0.35
N VAL A 550 -4.41 4.12 -1.28
CA VAL A 550 -4.04 5.27 -2.11
C VAL A 550 -3.89 6.51 -1.24
N ARG A 551 -4.88 6.73 -0.37
CA ARG A 551 -4.85 7.86 0.57
C ARG A 551 -3.73 7.73 1.59
N VAL A 552 -3.55 6.54 2.17
CA VAL A 552 -2.44 6.28 3.11
C VAL A 552 -1.10 6.54 2.43
N ARG A 553 -0.90 6.07 1.19
CA ARG A 553 0.32 6.33 0.42
C ARG A 553 0.58 7.83 0.26
N ASP A 554 -0.43 8.59 -0.17
CA ASP A 554 -0.29 10.04 -0.39
C ASP A 554 0.02 10.77 0.94
N ILE A 555 -0.67 10.41 2.04
CA ILE A 555 -0.40 10.97 3.38
C ILE A 555 1.01 10.62 3.86
N LEU A 556 1.47 9.38 3.64
CA LEU A 556 2.83 8.95 4.02
C LEU A 556 3.89 9.78 3.31
N TYR A 557 3.73 10.03 2.00
CA TYR A 557 4.67 10.85 1.25
C TYR A 557 4.74 12.28 1.78
N LEU A 558 3.59 12.90 2.06
CA LEU A 558 3.58 14.24 2.67
C LEU A 558 4.23 14.24 4.06
N ASP A 559 3.93 13.26 4.91
CA ASP A 559 4.49 13.21 6.26
C ASP A 559 6.02 13.00 6.23
N ILE A 560 6.53 12.18 5.30
CA ILE A 560 7.96 11.99 5.08
C ILE A 560 8.61 13.28 4.55
N ALA A 561 7.99 13.92 3.55
CA ALA A 561 8.49 15.17 2.96
C ALA A 561 8.58 16.29 4.01
N LEU A 562 7.56 16.46 4.84
CA LEU A 562 7.54 17.42 5.94
C LEU A 562 8.60 17.12 7.01
N GLY A 563 8.78 15.84 7.37
CA GLY A 563 9.80 15.43 8.33
C GLY A 563 11.22 15.71 7.82
N GLY A 564 11.48 15.43 6.54
CA GLY A 564 12.74 15.74 5.87
C GLY A 564 12.96 17.25 5.74
N PHE A 565 11.94 18.01 5.38
CA PHE A 565 12.00 19.46 5.29
C PHE A 565 12.28 20.11 6.65
N MET A 566 11.61 19.70 7.72
CA MET A 566 11.90 20.16 9.08
C MET A 566 13.36 19.90 9.45
N ARG A 567 13.87 18.69 9.18
CA ARG A 567 15.26 18.32 9.46
C ARG A 567 16.23 19.29 8.80
N VAL A 568 16.12 19.44 7.48
CA VAL A 568 17.00 20.33 6.68
C VAL A 568 16.89 21.78 7.13
N THR A 569 15.69 22.27 7.42
CA THR A 569 15.45 23.63 7.87
C THR A 569 16.14 23.91 9.21
N VAL A 570 16.05 22.99 10.17
CA VAL A 570 16.76 23.16 11.45
C VAL A 570 18.28 23.05 11.25
N GLU A 571 18.77 22.06 10.49
CA GLU A 571 20.21 21.91 10.20
C GLU A 571 20.84 23.18 9.61
N ARG A 572 20.15 23.83 8.67
CA ARG A 572 20.62 25.07 8.04
C ARG A 572 20.72 26.25 9.02
N ASN A 573 19.86 26.28 10.03
CA ASN A 573 19.74 27.41 10.95
C ASN A 573 20.40 27.17 12.31
N ILE A 574 20.81 25.94 12.62
CA ILE A 574 21.33 25.59 13.95
C ILE A 574 22.66 26.27 14.30
N HIS A 575 23.41 26.70 13.28
CA HIS A 575 24.66 27.45 13.43
C HIS A 575 24.45 28.97 13.51
N SER A 576 23.24 29.45 13.25
CA SER A 576 22.86 30.84 13.48
C SER A 576 22.88 31.16 14.98
N ARG A 577 23.07 32.43 15.35
CA ARG A 577 22.99 32.87 16.76
C ARG A 577 21.56 32.77 17.27
N MET A 578 21.14 31.58 17.67
CA MET A 578 19.88 31.36 18.37
C MET A 578 20.04 31.66 19.86
N ASP A 579 19.02 32.23 20.47
CA ASP A 579 18.98 32.39 21.92
C ASP A 579 18.58 31.07 22.63
N VAL A 580 18.74 31.04 23.96
CA VAL A 580 18.39 29.86 24.77
C VAL A 580 16.90 29.50 24.63
N ASN A 581 16.02 30.50 24.50
CA ASN A 581 14.58 30.25 24.36
C ASN A 581 14.29 29.51 23.05
N GLN A 582 14.88 29.94 21.94
CA GLN A 582 14.72 29.28 20.65
C GLN A 582 15.18 27.82 20.71
N PHE A 583 16.31 27.51 21.36
CA PHE A 583 16.71 26.12 21.58
C PHE A 583 15.68 25.32 22.39
N VAL A 584 15.16 25.91 23.47
CA VAL A 584 14.15 25.26 24.32
C VAL A 584 12.84 25.02 23.56
N GLU A 585 12.41 26.01 22.78
CA GLU A 585 11.22 25.99 21.94
C GLU A 585 11.29 24.93 20.83
N LEU A 586 12.49 24.64 20.30
CA LEU A 586 12.69 23.66 19.22
C LEU A 586 12.78 22.20 19.70
N VAL A 587 13.28 21.95 20.91
CA VAL A 587 13.45 20.57 21.42
C VAL A 587 12.12 19.82 21.48
N GLY A 588 11.03 20.47 21.94
CA GLY A 588 9.70 19.88 22.05
C GLY A 588 9.13 19.43 20.69
N PRO A 589 8.98 20.33 19.71
CA PRO A 589 8.56 19.98 18.35
C PRO A 589 9.43 18.90 17.71
N VAL A 590 10.75 18.97 17.80
CA VAL A 590 11.63 17.94 17.21
C VAL A 590 11.41 16.57 17.87
N LEU A 591 11.27 16.52 19.21
CA LEU A 591 10.91 15.30 19.94
C LEU A 591 9.55 14.75 19.49
N GLU A 592 8.54 15.59 19.34
CA GLU A 592 7.22 15.17 18.86
C GLU A 592 7.30 14.55 17.45
N ASN A 593 8.08 15.18 16.57
CA ASN A 593 8.26 14.72 15.20
C ASN A 593 8.98 13.37 15.07
N ILE A 594 9.83 13.02 16.02
CA ILE A 594 10.43 11.67 16.10
C ILE A 594 9.36 10.64 16.41
N ARG A 595 8.47 10.94 17.37
CA ARG A 595 7.41 10.04 17.84
C ARG A 595 6.39 9.68 16.76
N PHE A 596 6.19 10.56 15.78
CA PHE A 596 5.36 10.26 14.59
C PHE A 596 5.92 9.15 13.70
N SER A 597 7.23 8.89 13.77
CA SER A 597 7.92 7.94 12.90
C SER A 597 8.48 6.74 13.65
N TYR A 598 8.70 6.87 14.96
CA TYR A 598 9.32 5.86 15.82
C TYR A 598 8.64 5.86 17.19
N ASP A 599 7.98 4.77 17.53
CA ASP A 599 7.27 4.65 18.80
C ASP A 599 8.21 4.04 19.86
N ASN A 600 8.49 4.82 20.90
CA ASN A 600 9.37 4.42 21.99
C ASN A 600 8.98 5.17 23.27
N ASP A 601 8.85 4.41 24.35
CA ASP A 601 8.39 4.92 25.64
C ASP A 601 9.29 6.02 26.19
N ASP A 602 10.61 5.93 26.02
CA ASP A 602 11.53 6.95 26.52
C ASP A 602 11.37 8.28 25.78
N PHE A 603 11.17 8.29 24.46
CA PHE A 603 10.88 9.54 23.75
C PHE A 603 9.53 10.13 24.16
N SER A 604 8.52 9.29 24.38
CA SER A 604 7.20 9.73 24.84
C SER A 604 7.24 10.34 26.25
N GLU A 605 7.98 9.73 27.16
CA GLU A 605 8.20 10.23 28.52
C GLU A 605 9.01 11.52 28.53
N CYS A 606 10.13 11.56 27.80
CA CYS A 606 10.94 12.77 27.64
C CYS A 606 10.14 13.94 27.06
N PHE A 607 9.32 13.69 26.03
CA PHE A 607 8.47 14.72 25.44
C PHE A 607 7.47 15.27 26.48
N ARG A 608 6.80 14.39 27.22
CA ARG A 608 5.84 14.80 28.27
C ARG A 608 6.49 15.64 29.36
N GLU A 609 7.68 15.25 29.81
CA GLU A 609 8.45 16.02 30.80
C GLU A 609 8.93 17.36 30.24
N TRP A 610 9.39 17.38 28.99
CA TRP A 610 9.84 18.59 28.32
C TRP A 610 8.73 19.63 28.18
N GLU A 611 7.54 19.22 27.72
CA GLU A 611 6.39 20.12 27.56
C GLU A 611 5.93 20.70 28.91
N ARG A 612 6.00 19.94 30.00
CA ARG A 612 5.74 20.46 31.36
C ARG A 612 6.75 21.53 31.76
N LEU A 613 8.02 21.33 31.47
CA LEU A 613 9.09 22.29 31.78
C LEU A 613 8.97 23.56 30.96
N LYS A 614 8.56 23.44 29.69
CA LYS A 614 8.29 24.58 28.80
C LYS A 614 7.16 25.47 29.34
N GLY A 615 6.10 24.88 29.90
CA GLY A 615 4.98 25.61 30.48
C GLY A 615 5.27 26.41 31.75
N VAL A 616 6.37 26.11 32.46
CA VAL A 616 6.76 26.77 33.75
C VAL A 616 8.16 27.38 33.65
N TYR A 617 8.52 27.83 32.45
CA TYR A 617 9.85 28.34 32.17
C TYR A 617 10.19 29.55 33.05
N SER A 618 11.15 29.38 33.95
CA SER A 618 11.48 30.39 34.98
C SER A 618 12.97 30.72 35.09
N TYR A 619 13.82 30.18 34.19
CA TYR A 619 15.29 30.37 34.20
C TYR A 619 15.98 30.12 35.55
N THR A 620 15.31 29.47 36.49
CA THR A 620 15.83 29.18 37.82
C THR A 620 16.86 28.06 37.76
N ARG A 621 17.71 27.98 38.79
CA ARG A 621 18.68 26.89 38.94
C ARG A 621 17.98 25.53 38.93
N ASP A 622 16.86 25.42 39.64
CA ASP A 622 16.08 24.18 39.72
C ASP A 622 15.47 23.80 38.37
N TRP A 623 14.94 24.78 37.62
CA TRP A 623 14.48 24.56 36.25
C TRP A 623 15.61 24.05 35.36
N ALA A 624 16.80 24.67 35.44
CA ALA A 624 17.95 24.27 34.63
C ALA A 624 18.45 22.86 34.96
N LEU A 625 18.43 22.46 36.24
CA LEU A 625 18.75 21.09 36.67
C LEU A 625 17.73 20.08 36.13
N HIS A 626 16.43 20.40 36.19
CA HIS A 626 15.37 19.54 35.66
C HIS A 626 15.47 19.39 34.14
N ALA A 627 15.62 20.50 33.41
CA ALA A 627 15.81 20.49 31.97
C ALA A 627 17.04 19.67 31.57
N LYS A 628 18.15 19.82 32.31
CA LYS A 628 19.37 19.04 32.08
C LYS A 628 19.14 17.54 32.26
N ALA A 629 18.40 17.13 33.30
CA ALA A 629 18.07 15.72 33.53
C ALA A 629 17.23 15.12 32.39
N VAL A 630 16.26 15.87 31.87
CA VAL A 630 15.48 15.46 30.69
C VAL A 630 16.39 15.36 29.46
N LEU A 631 17.27 16.35 29.22
CA LEU A 631 18.24 16.31 28.11
C LEU A 631 19.15 15.08 28.16
N ASP A 632 19.62 14.68 29.35
CA ASP A 632 20.44 13.48 29.51
C ASP A 632 19.65 12.21 29.17
N ARG A 633 18.37 12.15 29.53
CA ARG A 633 17.48 11.03 29.17
C ARG A 633 17.22 11.00 27.65
N VAL A 634 16.99 12.15 27.04
CA VAL A 634 16.84 12.28 25.58
C VAL A 634 18.11 11.83 24.86
N GLY A 635 19.28 12.20 25.37
CA GLY A 635 20.58 11.76 24.82
C GLY A 635 20.73 10.23 24.84
N ARG A 636 20.35 9.58 25.96
CA ARG A 636 20.36 8.11 26.05
C ARG A 636 19.36 7.46 25.11
N ALA A 637 18.12 7.98 25.03
CA ALA A 637 17.10 7.48 24.09
C ALA A 637 17.56 7.60 22.63
N THR A 638 18.25 8.71 22.30
CA THR A 638 18.87 8.90 20.99
C THR A 638 19.96 7.86 20.72
N GLY A 639 20.79 7.53 21.72
CA GLY A 639 21.77 6.44 21.62
C GLY A 639 21.12 5.08 21.31
N VAL A 640 20.09 4.71 22.07
CA VAL A 640 19.34 3.45 21.85
C VAL A 640 18.71 3.39 20.45
N PHE A 641 18.18 4.51 19.98
CA PHE A 641 17.65 4.64 18.62
C PHE A 641 18.73 4.38 17.56
N ILE A 642 19.93 4.96 17.73
CA ILE A 642 21.05 4.74 16.81
C ILE A 642 21.47 3.26 16.82
N ASP A 643 21.66 2.68 18.00
CA ASP A 643 22.06 1.28 18.17
C ASP A 643 21.02 0.30 17.59
N HIS A 644 19.74 0.66 17.61
CA HIS A 644 18.69 -0.12 16.98
C HIS A 644 18.89 -0.21 15.46
N TYR A 645 19.07 0.93 14.76
CA TYR A 645 19.31 0.91 13.32
C TYR A 645 20.61 0.26 12.92
N TYR A 646 21.69 0.46 13.68
CA TYR A 646 22.95 -0.19 13.37
C TYR A 646 22.84 -1.72 13.46
N ARG A 647 22.21 -2.24 14.51
CA ARG A 647 21.98 -3.69 14.64
C ARG A 647 21.06 -4.23 13.56
N LEU A 648 20.03 -3.47 13.20
CA LEU A 648 19.06 -3.90 12.21
C LEU A 648 19.61 -3.80 10.78
N LEU A 649 20.24 -2.70 10.38
CA LEU A 649 20.55 -2.42 8.98
C LEU A 649 21.98 -2.79 8.58
N GLN A 650 22.97 -2.57 9.45
CA GLN A 650 24.38 -2.67 9.07
C GLN A 650 24.78 -4.08 8.60
N PRO A 651 24.41 -5.18 9.29
CA PRO A 651 24.77 -6.53 8.84
C PRO A 651 24.20 -6.87 7.45
N ARG A 652 22.99 -6.39 7.16
CA ARG A 652 22.32 -6.57 5.85
C ARG A 652 22.98 -5.73 4.77
N ALA A 653 23.37 -4.50 5.10
CA ALA A 653 24.12 -3.63 4.20
C ALA A 653 25.48 -4.23 3.84
N GLU A 654 26.19 -4.83 4.79
CA GLU A 654 27.43 -5.55 4.54
C GLU A 654 27.22 -6.79 3.68
N LEU A 655 26.18 -7.58 3.95
CA LEU A 655 25.84 -8.79 3.19
C LEU A 655 25.55 -8.45 1.72
N LEU A 656 24.57 -7.58 1.48
CA LEU A 656 24.14 -7.22 0.13
C LEU A 656 25.19 -6.36 -0.58
N GLY A 657 25.76 -5.38 0.12
CA GLY A 657 26.75 -4.47 -0.45
C GLY A 657 27.99 -5.19 -0.96
N LYS A 658 28.51 -6.17 -0.21
CA LYS A 658 29.63 -7.01 -0.67
C LYS A 658 29.24 -7.84 -1.91
N ALA A 659 28.04 -8.40 -1.93
CA ALA A 659 27.57 -9.21 -3.05
C ALA A 659 27.28 -8.38 -4.32
N PHE A 660 26.92 -7.10 -4.17
CA PHE A 660 26.71 -6.16 -5.27
C PHE A 660 27.99 -5.49 -5.75
N GLU A 661 29.12 -5.70 -5.07
CA GLU A 661 30.36 -4.95 -5.29
C GLU A 661 30.15 -3.42 -5.14
N ALA A 662 29.30 -3.03 -4.19
CA ALA A 662 29.05 -1.62 -3.89
C ALA A 662 30.31 -0.94 -3.34
N ASP A 663 30.38 0.37 -3.48
CA ASP A 663 31.48 1.17 -2.97
C ASP A 663 31.67 0.95 -1.46
N SER A 664 32.92 0.76 -1.03
CA SER A 664 33.25 0.49 0.38
C SER A 664 32.71 1.55 1.35
N TRP A 665 32.72 2.83 0.94
CA TRP A 665 32.18 3.92 1.75
C TRP A 665 30.65 3.82 1.90
N ALA A 666 29.93 3.40 0.85
CA ALA A 666 28.48 3.25 0.87
C ALA A 666 28.04 2.09 1.77
N ILE A 667 28.86 1.04 1.89
CA ILE A 667 28.66 -0.09 2.81
C ILE A 667 28.95 0.35 4.25
N THR A 668 30.13 0.92 4.49
CA THR A 668 30.63 1.23 5.84
C THR A 668 29.78 2.29 6.54
N LEU A 669 29.30 3.29 5.81
CA LEU A 669 28.50 4.39 6.35
C LEU A 669 26.99 4.18 6.22
N PHE A 670 26.54 2.99 5.76
CA PHE A 670 25.14 2.76 5.39
C PHE A 670 24.17 3.17 6.49
N SER A 671 24.30 2.57 7.68
CA SER A 671 23.37 2.84 8.79
C SER A 671 23.51 4.24 9.34
N GLU A 672 24.73 4.81 9.31
CA GLU A 672 25.00 6.17 9.74
C GLU A 672 24.22 7.19 8.91
N GLU A 673 24.25 7.04 7.58
CA GLU A 673 23.54 7.93 6.66
C GLU A 673 22.02 7.83 6.83
N ILE A 674 21.49 6.65 7.16
CA ILE A 674 20.05 6.49 7.49
C ILE A 674 19.69 7.24 8.77
N VAL A 675 20.54 7.16 9.81
CA VAL A 675 20.34 7.87 11.07
C VAL A 675 20.46 9.39 10.88
N ARG A 676 21.49 9.86 10.17
CA ARG A 676 21.70 11.28 9.84
C ARG A 676 20.54 11.86 9.05
N GLY A 677 19.91 11.05 8.20
CA GLY A 677 18.72 11.41 7.45
C GLY A 677 17.45 11.60 8.27
N ARG A 678 17.47 11.50 9.61
CA ARG A 678 16.27 11.52 10.46
C ARG A 678 16.24 12.65 11.48
N PRO A 679 15.05 13.04 11.99
CA PRO A 679 14.93 14.08 13.02
C PRO A 679 15.73 13.84 14.30
N ALA A 680 16.04 12.58 14.64
CA ALA A 680 16.90 12.24 15.78
C ALA A 680 18.31 12.84 15.68
N PHE A 681 18.84 12.99 14.46
CA PHE A 681 20.14 13.63 14.25
C PHE A 681 20.10 15.12 14.64
N VAL A 682 19.07 15.83 14.20
CA VAL A 682 18.85 17.24 14.56
C VAL A 682 18.63 17.43 16.04
N LEU A 683 17.89 16.52 16.68
CA LEU A 683 17.75 16.50 18.13
C LEU A 683 19.11 16.43 18.81
N SER A 684 20.00 15.52 18.38
CA SER A 684 21.35 15.42 18.95
C SER A 684 22.15 16.72 18.84
N MET A 685 21.99 17.47 17.74
CA MET A 685 22.62 18.78 17.57
C MET A 685 22.03 19.81 18.54
N LEU A 686 20.70 19.89 18.70
CA LEU A 686 20.05 20.79 19.66
C LEU A 686 20.52 20.52 21.09
N LEU A 687 20.62 19.24 21.48
CA LEU A 687 21.15 18.86 22.80
C LEU A 687 22.59 19.36 22.99
N ARG A 688 23.45 19.23 21.97
CA ARG A 688 24.85 19.67 22.03
C ARG A 688 24.99 21.17 22.27
N TYR A 689 24.08 21.98 21.72
CA TYR A 689 24.09 23.43 21.94
C TYR A 689 23.47 23.84 23.28
N LEU A 690 22.40 23.16 23.70
CA LEU A 690 21.67 23.51 24.91
C LEU A 690 22.36 23.00 26.20
N ASP A 691 23.07 21.88 26.15
CA ASP A 691 23.72 21.26 27.32
C ASP A 691 24.69 22.20 28.06
N PRO A 692 25.65 22.88 27.39
CA PRO A 692 26.55 23.82 28.07
C PRO A 692 25.82 25.01 28.72
N LEU A 693 24.72 25.47 28.10
CA LEU A 693 23.93 26.60 28.57
C LEU A 693 23.19 26.23 29.87
N LEU A 694 22.56 25.05 29.90
CA LEU A 694 21.92 24.52 31.10
C LEU A 694 22.93 24.24 32.21
N ARG A 695 24.10 23.66 31.91
CA ARG A 695 25.17 23.44 32.89
C ARG A 695 25.64 24.74 33.54
N LYS A 696 25.78 25.81 32.75
CA LYS A 696 26.18 27.13 33.27
C LYS A 696 25.13 27.71 34.21
N LYS A 697 23.84 27.46 33.96
CA LYS A 697 22.72 27.93 34.79
C LYS A 697 22.44 27.05 36.01
N ALA A 698 22.83 25.79 35.97
CA ALA A 698 22.70 24.85 37.08
C ALA A 698 23.80 25.04 38.16
N LYS A 699 24.91 25.69 37.78
CA LYS A 699 25.95 26.19 38.69
C LYS A 699 25.51 27.52 39.28
#